data_AF-A0A1L3EU82-F1
#
_entry.id   AF-A0A1L3EU82-F1
#
_cell.length_a   1.000
_cell.length_b   1.000
_cell.length_c   1.000
_cell.angle_alpha   90.00
_cell.angle_beta   90.00
_cell.angle_gamma   90.00
#
_symmetry.space_group_name_H-M   'P 1'
#
loop_
_entity.id
_entity.type
_entity.pdbx_description
1 polymer ?
#
loop_
_entity_poly.entity_id
_entity_poly.type
_entity_poly.pdbx_seq_one_letter_code
_entity_poly.pdbx_strand_id
1 'polypeptide(L)'
;MHPSRLATAIAIALATLPAAAQEADRSATNLDQIVVTGTHAKDRTVLDSPVPIDVLTAEDLRSAGAVNGELGQALATLLPSFNFPRQSNSGGSDHVRAAQLRGMSPDQVLVLVNGKRFHTSALVNSDTKIGRGTTPVDFNAIPISAIKRIEVLRDGAGAQYGSDAIAGVVNIILDDAPEGGEVDATYGAYHTNFRPGDRTITDGQSGYVSAKAGTKLGGDGGFVRGGIEGNNRQPTNRAGPDQIPSWENASAANLALQGKRNYAAGDPRNENYSGWFNAELPFGDNLRGYAFGTYTQRRTVGDNYFRYPDSDANVPSIYPSGYRPESLGYNRDINLTAGARSRIGEWDIDGSLTWGRNTFDYDLRDTVNVSLGDTSPTRFNIGKYDNAQGTANLDLSRSIEWGSKLFTLATGAEFRHEGFRTYPGDPASYAVGPVVGAPIGAQAGGGLTPQDTADLHRNVGAAYIDLSGDVTDRFFADAAGRYEHYNDFGSAWTGKLSGRFAITDAIAIRGAVSNNLRAPSLSQVGFESTSTGYGADGSLVQGRILSVNNPIARGLGAQDLKPEKSRNISLGLTAKIGDRFDASLDVYRIDVDHRVTLSETIAPDGLEGYIDTRFGVPGVQSVAFFTNAVDTRTRGAELVTNYRQPAYGGNLTLTATYSYNRTSISKVRDTPPELAALGADAVLFGLEERNTLTDAAPRQRGAFTARWDHPRWSLLSRLTRQGSTTRVFDFGDGFVPTQTYGARWQLDAEAEWHATDRFSIALGGQNITDQYPQRSIPDIAYAGNFPYDVISPIGSNGAYWYARARYAW
;
A
#
# COMPACT_ATOMS: atom_id res chain seq x y z
N MET A 1 -13.45 -38.94 12.36
CA MET A 1 -12.06 -39.21 11.94
C MET A 1 -12.09 -40.26 10.85
N HIS A 2 -11.89 -39.83 9.61
CA HIS A 2 -11.65 -40.68 8.44
C HIS A 2 -10.45 -40.08 7.71
N PRO A 3 -9.40 -40.85 7.37
CA PRO A 3 -8.24 -40.29 6.68
C PRO A 3 -8.65 -39.93 5.25
N SER A 4 -8.46 -38.67 4.88
CA SER A 4 -8.83 -38.15 3.56
C SER A 4 -7.92 -38.72 2.49
N ARG A 5 -8.53 -39.25 1.42
CA ARG A 5 -7.90 -39.87 0.24
C ARG A 5 -6.96 -38.95 -0.56
N LEU A 6 -6.85 -37.68 -0.17
CA LEU A 6 -5.98 -36.67 -0.79
C LEU A 6 -4.49 -36.87 -0.46
N ALA A 7 -4.18 -37.39 0.73
CA ALA A 7 -2.79 -37.62 1.16
C ALA A 7 -2.13 -38.82 0.45
N THR A 8 -2.92 -39.79 0.00
CA THR A 8 -2.43 -41.02 -0.64
C THR A 8 -2.17 -40.83 -2.15
N ALA A 9 -2.84 -39.86 -2.80
CA ALA A 9 -2.63 -39.57 -4.22
C ALA A 9 -1.28 -38.86 -4.50
N ILE A 10 -0.78 -38.07 -3.55
CA ILE A 10 0.50 -37.35 -3.68
C ILE A 10 1.70 -38.30 -3.47
N ALA A 11 1.53 -39.37 -2.69
CA ALA A 11 2.62 -40.30 -2.36
C ALA A 11 2.91 -41.36 -3.45
N ILE A 12 1.97 -41.64 -4.37
CA ILE A 12 2.10 -42.74 -5.35
C ILE A 12 2.70 -42.26 -6.69
N ALA A 13 2.74 -40.95 -6.97
CA ALA A 13 3.37 -40.42 -8.19
C ALA A 13 4.91 -40.37 -8.14
N LEU A 14 5.55 -40.66 -6.99
CA LEU A 14 7.00 -40.50 -6.76
C LEU A 14 7.85 -41.77 -6.95
N ALA A 15 7.27 -42.89 -7.40
CA ALA A 15 8.03 -44.13 -7.54
C ALA A 15 8.28 -44.50 -9.01
N THR A 16 9.57 -44.39 -9.37
CA THR A 16 10.27 -44.99 -10.51
C THR A 16 10.13 -44.27 -11.87
N LEU A 17 11.24 -43.69 -12.34
CA LEU A 17 11.84 -43.87 -13.68
C LEU A 17 13.19 -43.10 -13.74
N PRO A 18 14.18 -43.56 -14.54
CA PRO A 18 15.54 -43.05 -14.50
C PRO A 18 15.70 -41.75 -15.30
N ALA A 19 16.65 -40.94 -14.84
CA ALA A 19 17.00 -39.63 -15.36
C ALA A 19 18.00 -39.71 -16.53
N ALA A 20 17.84 -38.80 -17.49
CA ALA A 20 18.94 -38.23 -18.26
C ALA A 20 18.70 -36.72 -18.30
N ALA A 21 19.56 -35.95 -17.62
CA ALA A 21 19.48 -34.50 -17.51
C ALA A 21 20.57 -33.86 -18.40
N GLN A 22 20.19 -32.82 -19.12
CA GLN A 22 21.10 -31.89 -19.78
C GLN A 22 20.96 -30.57 -19.02
N GLU A 23 22.06 -30.13 -18.38
CA GLU A 23 22.13 -28.89 -17.61
C GLU A 23 21.95 -27.68 -18.53
N ALA A 24 20.92 -26.89 -18.25
CA ALA A 24 20.84 -25.50 -18.64
C ALA A 24 20.81 -24.67 -17.36
N ASP A 25 21.80 -23.79 -17.21
CA ASP A 25 21.95 -22.83 -16.12
C ASP A 25 20.71 -21.93 -16.01
N ARG A 26 19.79 -22.29 -15.12
CA ARG A 26 18.66 -21.47 -14.64
C ARG A 26 18.56 -21.52 -13.12
N SER A 27 19.69 -21.62 -12.43
CA SER A 27 19.77 -21.98 -11.00
C SER A 27 19.87 -20.80 -10.02
N ALA A 28 20.03 -19.55 -10.50
CA ALA A 28 20.14 -18.39 -9.61
C ALA A 28 18.81 -18.06 -8.92
N THR A 29 18.76 -18.15 -7.59
CA THR A 29 17.58 -17.80 -6.78
C THR A 29 17.49 -16.29 -6.55
N ASN A 30 16.33 -15.81 -6.08
CA ASN A 30 16.17 -14.45 -5.57
C ASN A 30 17.17 -14.12 -4.45
N LEU A 31 17.66 -15.13 -3.71
CA LEU A 31 18.63 -14.93 -2.64
C LEU A 31 20.09 -14.85 -3.10
N ASP A 32 20.40 -15.41 -4.27
CA ASP A 32 21.72 -15.35 -4.91
C ASP A 32 21.87 -14.13 -5.84
N GLN A 33 20.80 -13.36 -6.05
CA GLN A 33 20.84 -12.15 -6.87
C GLN A 33 21.65 -11.05 -6.20
N ILE A 34 22.49 -10.38 -7.00
CA ILE A 34 23.17 -9.16 -6.58
C ILE A 34 22.11 -8.09 -6.32
N VAL A 35 22.08 -7.60 -5.08
CA VAL A 35 21.20 -6.51 -4.65
C VAL A 35 21.95 -5.19 -4.68
N VAL A 36 21.23 -4.13 -5.05
CA VAL A 36 21.76 -2.74 -5.02
C VAL A 36 21.33 -2.04 -3.73
N THR A 37 20.35 -2.61 -3.03
CA THR A 37 19.78 -2.08 -1.80
C THR A 37 20.44 -2.72 -0.56
N GLY A 38 20.62 -1.96 0.53
CA GLY A 38 21.08 -2.45 1.84
C GLY A 38 22.48 -1.98 2.26
N THR A 39 23.39 -1.75 1.31
CA THR A 39 24.72 -1.14 1.51
C THR A 39 25.17 -0.43 0.23
N HIS A 40 26.05 0.56 0.32
CA HIS A 40 26.70 1.14 -0.87
C HIS A 40 27.87 0.30 -1.42
N ALA A 41 28.30 -0.73 -0.68
CA ALA A 41 29.22 -1.74 -1.19
C ALA A 41 28.57 -2.53 -2.36
N LYS A 42 29.28 -2.63 -3.48
CA LYS A 42 28.82 -3.35 -4.69
C LYS A 42 28.90 -4.87 -4.48
N ASP A 43 28.14 -5.61 -5.30
CA ASP A 43 28.24 -7.07 -5.48
C ASP A 43 27.89 -7.96 -4.27
N ARG A 44 26.83 -7.60 -3.53
CA ARG A 44 26.33 -8.46 -2.43
C ARG A 44 25.07 -9.22 -2.83
N THR A 45 24.98 -10.48 -2.42
CA THR A 45 23.74 -11.27 -2.50
C THR A 45 22.85 -11.01 -1.29
N VAL A 46 21.60 -11.49 -1.32
CA VAL A 46 20.69 -11.36 -0.17
C VAL A 46 21.21 -12.08 1.08
N LEU A 47 21.87 -13.23 0.91
CA LEU A 47 22.44 -14.01 2.02
C LEU A 47 23.72 -13.41 2.59
N ASP A 48 24.44 -12.65 1.76
CA ASP A 48 25.65 -11.95 2.17
C ASP A 48 25.36 -10.55 2.73
N SER A 49 24.17 -10.01 2.51
CA SER A 49 23.72 -8.73 3.08
C SER A 49 23.68 -8.74 4.62
N PRO A 50 24.05 -7.63 5.29
CA PRO A 50 24.02 -7.53 6.75
C PRO A 50 22.58 -7.33 7.28
N VAL A 51 21.59 -7.21 6.39
CA VAL A 51 20.19 -6.95 6.69
C VAL A 51 19.26 -7.75 5.77
N PRO A 52 18.02 -8.08 6.19
CA PRO A 52 17.08 -8.85 5.39
C PRO A 52 16.56 -8.08 4.18
N ILE A 53 16.73 -8.66 3.00
CA ILE A 53 16.23 -8.16 1.72
C ILE A 53 15.39 -9.26 1.07
N ASP A 54 14.23 -8.94 0.52
CA ASP A 54 13.54 -9.83 -0.41
C ASP A 54 13.73 -9.32 -1.83
N VAL A 55 13.91 -10.23 -2.78
CA VAL A 55 13.96 -9.90 -4.21
C VAL A 55 12.79 -10.57 -4.90
N LEU A 56 12.05 -9.79 -5.70
CA LEU A 56 10.91 -10.26 -6.48
C LEU A 56 11.22 -10.07 -7.96
N THR A 57 11.15 -11.13 -8.75
CA THR A 57 11.46 -11.06 -10.18
C THR A 57 10.29 -10.54 -11.01
N ALA A 58 10.56 -10.13 -12.25
CA ALA A 58 9.50 -9.82 -13.21
C ALA A 58 8.49 -10.97 -13.38
N GLU A 59 8.93 -12.24 -13.36
CA GLU A 59 8.02 -13.38 -13.51
C GLU A 59 7.12 -13.58 -12.28
N ASP A 60 7.69 -13.43 -11.07
CA ASP A 60 6.91 -13.47 -9.83
C ASP A 60 5.82 -12.42 -9.83
N LEU A 61 6.17 -11.19 -10.23
CA LEU A 61 5.27 -10.04 -10.29
C LEU A 61 4.19 -10.21 -11.36
N ARG A 62 4.51 -10.78 -12.52
CA ARG A 62 3.53 -11.07 -13.58
C ARG A 62 2.51 -12.12 -13.15
N SER A 63 2.96 -13.24 -12.59
CA SER A 63 2.05 -14.29 -12.12
C SER A 63 1.18 -13.79 -10.95
N ALA A 64 1.77 -13.07 -9.99
CA ALA A 64 1.01 -12.50 -8.87
C ALA A 64 0.09 -11.32 -9.26
N GLY A 65 0.50 -10.53 -10.27
CA GLY A 65 -0.23 -9.37 -10.81
C GLY A 65 -1.28 -9.72 -11.87
N ALA A 66 -1.39 -10.99 -12.27
CA ALA A 66 -2.41 -11.46 -13.22
C ALA A 66 -3.85 -11.16 -12.77
N VAL A 67 -4.04 -10.90 -11.47
CA VAL A 67 -5.31 -10.43 -10.92
C VAL A 67 -5.33 -8.92 -10.90
N ASN A 68 -6.15 -8.35 -11.77
CA ASN A 68 -6.42 -6.92 -11.88
C ASN A 68 -5.22 -6.03 -12.24
N GLY A 69 -4.03 -6.55 -12.59
CA GLY A 69 -2.89 -5.71 -13.01
C GLY A 69 -2.43 -4.68 -11.95
N GLU A 70 -2.59 -4.99 -10.66
CA GLU A 70 -2.25 -4.09 -9.55
C GLU A 70 -0.94 -4.51 -8.86
N LEU A 71 0.08 -3.64 -8.88
CA LEU A 71 1.37 -3.93 -8.25
C LEU A 71 1.24 -4.14 -6.73
N GLY A 72 0.42 -3.34 -6.04
CA GLY A 72 0.20 -3.49 -4.60
C GLY A 72 -0.35 -4.87 -4.23
N GLN A 73 -1.25 -5.42 -5.06
CA GLN A 73 -1.80 -6.77 -4.87
C GLN A 73 -0.76 -7.86 -5.15
N ALA A 74 0.09 -7.67 -6.17
CA ALA A 74 1.18 -8.60 -6.46
C ALA A 74 2.16 -8.69 -5.27
N LEU A 75 2.57 -7.53 -4.73
CA LEU A 75 3.42 -7.45 -3.54
C LEU A 75 2.75 -8.09 -2.32
N ALA A 76 1.48 -7.80 -2.09
CA ALA A 76 0.73 -8.44 -1.02
C ALA A 76 0.68 -9.95 -1.19
N THR A 77 0.62 -10.49 -2.40
CA THR A 77 0.61 -11.93 -2.62
C THR A 77 1.98 -12.57 -2.34
N LEU A 78 3.07 -11.90 -2.74
CA LEU A 78 4.43 -12.44 -2.69
C LEU A 78 5.12 -12.25 -1.33
N LEU A 79 4.79 -11.18 -0.60
CA LEU A 79 5.48 -10.79 0.64
C LEU A 79 4.58 -11.01 1.86
N PRO A 80 4.94 -11.91 2.81
CA PRO A 80 4.12 -12.18 3.99
C PRO A 80 3.94 -11.00 4.93
N SER A 81 4.93 -10.11 5.02
CA SER A 81 4.85 -8.91 5.87
C SER A 81 4.25 -7.70 5.16
N PHE A 82 3.84 -7.85 3.89
CA PHE A 82 3.15 -6.81 3.14
C PHE A 82 1.64 -6.99 3.25
N ASN A 83 0.95 -5.93 3.64
CA ASN A 83 -0.50 -5.90 3.75
C ASN A 83 -1.07 -4.80 2.84
N PHE A 84 -2.07 -5.15 2.05
CA PHE A 84 -2.72 -4.27 1.07
C PHE A 84 -4.23 -4.56 1.10
N PRO A 85 -4.95 -4.08 2.13
CA PRO A 85 -6.35 -4.42 2.32
C PRO A 85 -7.20 -3.89 1.18
N ARG A 86 -8.20 -4.68 0.78
CA ARG A 86 -9.20 -4.28 -0.21
C ARG A 86 -10.37 -3.62 0.50
N GLN A 87 -10.38 -2.30 0.45
CA GLN A 87 -11.44 -1.47 1.03
C GLN A 87 -12.58 -1.26 0.01
N SER A 88 -13.75 -0.95 0.55
CA SER A 88 -14.99 -0.71 -0.16
C SER A 88 -15.86 0.22 0.67
N ASN A 89 -16.60 1.12 0.02
CA ASN A 89 -17.44 2.12 0.68
C ASN A 89 -16.61 3.03 1.59
N SER A 90 -15.41 3.36 1.11
CA SER A 90 -14.37 4.03 1.86
C SER A 90 -13.98 5.34 1.19
N GLY A 91 -14.87 5.99 0.44
CA GLY A 91 -14.66 7.32 -0.12
C GLY A 91 -13.33 7.44 -0.88
N GLY A 92 -12.43 8.33 -0.41
CA GLY A 92 -11.11 8.52 -1.02
C GLY A 92 -10.28 7.24 -1.15
N SER A 93 -10.40 6.34 -0.17
CA SER A 93 -9.61 5.11 -0.07
C SER A 93 -10.03 4.03 -1.08
N ASP A 94 -11.21 4.17 -1.71
CA ASP A 94 -11.60 3.35 -2.87
C ASP A 94 -10.71 3.66 -4.09
N HIS A 95 -10.06 4.83 -4.10
CA HIS A 95 -9.30 5.34 -5.23
C HIS A 95 -7.78 5.18 -5.09
N VAL A 96 -7.23 5.35 -3.87
CA VAL A 96 -5.79 5.18 -3.57
C VAL A 96 -5.61 4.30 -2.34
N ARG A 97 -5.06 3.11 -2.53
CA ARG A 97 -4.94 2.10 -1.47
C ARG A 97 -3.61 2.20 -0.73
N ALA A 98 -3.67 2.09 0.59
CA ALA A 98 -2.51 2.06 1.46
C ALA A 98 -1.84 0.68 1.51
N ALA A 99 -0.51 0.66 1.45
CA ALA A 99 0.31 -0.53 1.63
C ALA A 99 1.10 -0.46 2.94
N GLN A 100 1.03 -1.49 3.77
CA GLN A 100 1.83 -1.58 4.99
C GLN A 100 2.94 -2.61 4.82
N LEU A 101 4.12 -2.29 5.34
CA LEU A 101 5.19 -3.26 5.57
C LEU A 101 5.31 -3.50 7.08
N ARG A 102 5.31 -4.76 7.50
CA ARG A 102 5.38 -5.15 8.92
C ARG A 102 4.31 -4.47 9.79
N GLY A 103 3.10 -4.30 9.27
CA GLY A 103 2.00 -3.67 10.00
C GLY A 103 2.26 -2.21 10.43
N MET A 104 3.32 -1.59 9.89
CA MET A 104 3.66 -0.20 10.17
C MET A 104 2.77 0.74 9.36
N SER A 105 2.91 2.05 9.59
CA SER A 105 2.17 3.03 8.81
C SER A 105 2.56 2.96 7.32
N PRO A 106 1.61 3.09 6.38
CA PRO A 106 1.93 3.13 4.94
C PRO A 106 2.92 4.22 4.52
N ASP A 107 2.89 5.37 5.18
CA ASP A 107 3.81 6.50 4.97
C ASP A 107 5.16 6.34 5.71
N GLN A 108 5.42 5.16 6.29
CA GLN A 108 6.70 4.78 6.91
C GLN A 108 7.52 3.82 6.04
N VAL A 109 7.12 3.64 4.78
CA VAL A 109 7.85 2.86 3.76
C VAL A 109 8.37 3.82 2.71
N LEU A 110 9.69 3.82 2.50
CA LEU A 110 10.30 4.60 1.42
C LEU A 110 10.27 3.81 0.11
N VAL A 111 9.78 4.42 -0.97
CA VAL A 111 9.81 3.81 -2.31
C VAL A 111 10.84 4.51 -3.18
N LEU A 112 11.66 3.70 -3.85
CA LEU A 112 12.67 4.15 -4.80
C LEU A 112 12.39 3.55 -6.18
N VAL A 113 12.72 4.28 -7.24
CA VAL A 113 12.80 3.77 -8.61
C VAL A 113 14.23 3.96 -9.10
N ASN A 114 14.90 2.87 -9.48
CA ASN A 114 16.33 2.85 -9.81
C ASN A 114 17.20 3.54 -8.74
N GLY A 115 16.87 3.33 -7.46
CA GLY A 115 17.58 3.94 -6.32
C GLY A 115 17.27 5.42 -6.07
N LYS A 116 16.39 6.08 -6.86
CA LYS A 116 15.99 7.48 -6.65
C LYS A 116 14.59 7.57 -6.05
N ARG A 117 14.37 8.52 -5.14
CA ARG A 117 13.13 8.67 -4.36
C ARG A 117 11.91 8.89 -5.26
N PHE A 118 10.87 8.10 -5.04
CA PHE A 118 9.55 8.30 -5.66
C PHE A 118 8.68 9.23 -4.80
N HIS A 119 7.78 9.99 -5.42
CA HIS A 119 6.88 10.93 -4.72
C HIS A 119 5.66 10.22 -4.13
N THR A 120 5.03 10.82 -3.12
CA THR A 120 3.78 10.30 -2.53
C THR A 120 2.55 10.76 -3.31
N SER A 121 1.40 10.10 -3.08
CA SER A 121 0.12 10.53 -3.64
C SER A 121 -0.35 11.88 -3.07
N ALA A 122 -1.34 12.52 -3.70
CA ALA A 122 -1.99 13.74 -3.22
C ALA A 122 -3.19 13.48 -2.31
N LEU A 123 -3.77 12.28 -2.39
CA LEU A 123 -4.94 11.91 -1.60
C LEU A 123 -4.51 11.35 -0.24
N VAL A 124 -5.08 11.91 0.83
CA VAL A 124 -4.92 11.36 2.18
C VAL A 124 -5.92 10.22 2.36
N ASN A 125 -5.47 9.09 2.88
CA ASN A 125 -6.37 8.01 3.30
C ASN A 125 -7.14 8.45 4.56
N SER A 126 -8.29 9.09 4.37
CA SER A 126 -9.17 9.59 5.44
C SER A 126 -10.14 8.53 5.97
N ASP A 127 -10.59 7.67 5.05
CA ASP A 127 -11.78 6.86 5.25
C ASP A 127 -11.39 5.38 5.41
N THR A 128 -11.70 4.82 6.57
CA THR A 128 -11.49 3.42 7.00
C THR A 128 -10.05 2.98 7.31
N LYS A 129 -9.96 1.86 8.04
CA LYS A 129 -9.12 1.67 9.22
C LYS A 129 -7.61 1.57 8.96
N ILE A 130 -7.19 0.71 8.03
CA ILE A 130 -5.75 0.48 7.82
C ILE A 130 -5.17 1.61 6.97
N GLY A 131 -4.19 2.33 7.50
CA GLY A 131 -3.58 3.49 6.82
C GLY A 131 -4.34 4.80 6.99
N ARG A 132 -5.35 4.85 7.88
CA ARG A 132 -6.08 6.08 8.20
C ARG A 132 -5.13 7.19 8.63
N GLY A 133 -5.26 8.36 8.01
CA GLY A 133 -4.44 9.53 8.24
C GLY A 133 -3.08 9.53 7.53
N THR A 134 -2.87 8.68 6.52
CA THR A 134 -1.57 8.58 5.83
C THR A 134 -1.65 8.97 4.37
N THR A 135 -0.51 9.38 3.82
CA THR A 135 -0.35 9.74 2.40
C THR A 135 0.75 8.88 1.79
N PRO A 136 0.47 7.62 1.44
CA PRO A 136 1.49 6.72 0.94
C PRO A 136 1.83 6.98 -0.54
N VAL A 137 2.89 6.31 -1.00
CA VAL A 137 3.13 6.10 -2.43
C VAL A 137 2.04 5.19 -2.99
N ASP A 138 1.46 5.58 -4.12
CA ASP A 138 0.51 4.76 -4.85
C ASP A 138 1.25 3.73 -5.70
N PHE A 139 1.38 2.50 -5.19
CA PHE A 139 2.03 1.41 -5.93
C PHE A 139 1.37 1.13 -7.29
N ASN A 140 0.06 1.38 -7.41
CA ASN A 140 -0.67 1.18 -8.66
C ASN A 140 -0.44 2.30 -9.68
N ALA A 141 0.38 3.31 -9.35
CA ALA A 141 0.90 4.29 -10.31
C ALA A 141 2.17 3.81 -11.04
N ILE A 142 2.80 2.71 -10.58
CA ILE A 142 4.04 2.17 -11.14
C ILE A 142 3.70 0.95 -12.02
N PRO A 143 3.95 1.00 -13.33
CA PRO A 143 3.55 -0.05 -14.26
C PRO A 143 4.27 -1.38 -13.99
N ILE A 144 3.56 -2.51 -13.91
CA ILE A 144 4.19 -3.83 -13.69
C ILE A 144 5.13 -4.18 -14.86
N SER A 145 4.73 -3.81 -16.08
CA SER A 145 5.53 -4.04 -17.29
C SER A 145 6.91 -3.35 -17.26
N ALA A 146 7.05 -2.26 -16.49
CA ALA A 146 8.28 -1.50 -16.32
C ALA A 146 9.33 -2.20 -15.47
N ILE A 147 8.95 -3.22 -14.71
CA ILE A 147 9.76 -3.72 -13.60
C ILE A 147 10.58 -4.92 -14.03
N LYS A 148 11.91 -4.84 -13.82
CA LYS A 148 12.83 -5.97 -13.93
C LYS A 148 12.79 -6.82 -12.66
N ARG A 149 12.87 -6.14 -11.52
CA ARG A 149 12.79 -6.72 -10.19
C ARG A 149 12.45 -5.66 -9.15
N ILE A 150 12.04 -6.11 -7.97
CA ILE A 150 11.85 -5.27 -6.78
C ILE A 150 12.72 -5.83 -5.67
N GLU A 151 13.43 -4.94 -4.97
CA GLU A 151 14.22 -5.24 -3.78
C GLU A 151 13.52 -4.61 -2.56
N VAL A 152 13.12 -5.43 -1.59
CA VAL A 152 12.44 -4.97 -0.36
C VAL A 152 13.38 -5.14 0.82
N LEU A 153 13.97 -4.03 1.26
CA LEU A 153 14.75 -3.95 2.49
C LEU A 153 13.81 -3.81 3.67
N ARG A 154 13.77 -4.82 4.53
CA ARG A 154 12.89 -4.85 5.70
C ARG A 154 13.65 -4.40 6.95
N ASP A 155 14.41 -3.32 6.86
CA ASP A 155 15.10 -2.76 8.02
C ASP A 155 15.07 -1.24 7.97
N GLY A 156 15.26 -0.60 9.12
CA GLY A 156 15.39 0.85 9.18
C GLY A 156 16.58 1.29 8.34
N ALA A 157 16.34 2.20 7.39
CA ALA A 157 17.33 2.55 6.39
C ALA A 157 17.41 4.06 6.11
N GLY A 158 16.89 4.88 7.01
CA GLY A 158 16.85 6.32 6.83
C GLY A 158 18.22 7.00 6.85
N ALA A 159 19.22 6.39 7.49
CA ALA A 159 20.60 6.86 7.40
C ALA A 159 21.17 6.76 5.97
N GLN A 160 20.77 5.74 5.20
CA GLN A 160 21.26 5.48 3.84
C GLN A 160 20.37 6.17 2.78
N TYR A 161 19.05 6.02 2.89
CA TYR A 161 18.10 6.44 1.85
C TYR A 161 17.27 7.70 2.20
N GLY A 162 17.46 8.24 3.41
CA GLY A 162 16.78 9.44 3.89
C GLY A 162 15.51 9.20 4.69
N SER A 163 14.88 10.30 5.10
CA SER A 163 13.63 10.30 5.87
C SER A 163 12.55 9.35 5.33
N ASP A 164 11.65 8.91 6.22
CA ASP A 164 10.48 8.06 5.97
C ASP A 164 10.75 6.54 5.93
N ALA A 165 12.02 6.10 5.83
CA ALA A 165 12.40 4.67 5.83
C ALA A 165 12.38 4.01 7.23
N ILE A 166 11.28 4.21 8.00
CA ILE A 166 11.10 3.64 9.34
C ILE A 166 10.83 2.13 9.27
N ALA A 167 9.90 1.72 8.41
CA ALA A 167 9.47 0.33 8.24
C ALA A 167 10.34 -0.45 7.26
N GLY A 168 10.93 0.24 6.28
CA GLY A 168 11.79 -0.35 5.26
C GLY A 168 11.84 0.49 3.98
N VAL A 169 12.49 -0.09 2.96
CA VAL A 169 12.64 0.50 1.61
C VAL A 169 12.17 -0.51 0.57
N VAL A 170 11.37 -0.06 -0.39
CA VAL A 170 11.00 -0.81 -1.60
C VAL A 170 11.67 -0.15 -2.79
N ASN A 171 12.70 -0.78 -3.34
CA ASN A 171 13.44 -0.28 -4.50
C ASN A 171 13.02 -1.04 -5.76
N ILE A 172 12.43 -0.31 -6.71
CA ILE A 172 11.90 -0.82 -7.95
C ILE A 172 12.95 -0.60 -9.04
N ILE A 173 13.48 -1.68 -9.59
CA ILE A 173 14.47 -1.62 -10.66
C ILE A 173 13.74 -1.76 -11.99
N LEU A 174 13.87 -0.74 -12.84
CA LEU A 174 13.24 -0.72 -14.14
C LEU A 174 13.94 -1.67 -15.12
N ASP A 175 13.17 -2.15 -16.08
CA ASP A 175 13.67 -2.97 -17.19
C ASP A 175 14.68 -2.16 -18.02
N ASP A 176 15.87 -2.74 -18.19
CA ASP A 176 17.06 -2.17 -18.80
C ASP A 176 17.54 -3.03 -19.99
N ALA A 177 16.72 -4.01 -20.43
CA ALA A 177 17.08 -4.87 -21.55
C ALA A 177 17.21 -4.05 -22.85
N PRO A 178 18.40 -4.03 -23.48
CA PRO A 178 18.69 -3.11 -24.58
C PRO A 178 17.99 -3.49 -25.88
N GLU A 179 17.52 -4.73 -26.03
CA GLU A 179 16.89 -5.22 -27.25
C GLU A 179 15.68 -6.09 -26.91
N GLY A 180 14.89 -6.41 -27.94
CA GLY A 180 13.73 -7.27 -27.82
C GLY A 180 12.52 -6.56 -27.23
N GLY A 181 11.43 -7.31 -27.15
CA GLY A 181 10.16 -6.80 -26.63
C GLY A 181 9.23 -7.89 -26.15
N GLU A 182 8.13 -7.46 -25.56
CA GLU A 182 7.12 -8.34 -24.98
C GLU A 182 5.74 -7.72 -25.12
N VAL A 183 4.76 -8.54 -25.48
CA VAL A 183 3.34 -8.23 -25.36
C VAL A 183 2.73 -9.27 -24.42
N ASP A 184 1.98 -8.81 -23.43
CA ASP A 184 1.23 -9.63 -22.49
C ASP A 184 -0.23 -9.19 -22.49
N ALA A 185 -1.14 -10.17 -22.47
CA ALA A 185 -2.56 -9.93 -22.32
C ALA A 185 -3.15 -10.92 -21.33
N THR A 186 -3.90 -10.42 -20.35
CA THR A 186 -4.60 -11.20 -19.33
C THR A 186 -6.08 -10.83 -19.30
N TYR A 187 -6.95 -11.82 -19.17
CA TYR A 187 -8.38 -11.63 -18.94
C TYR A 187 -8.86 -12.58 -17.84
N GLY A 188 -9.70 -12.10 -16.93
CA GLY A 188 -10.27 -12.93 -15.87
C GLY A 188 -11.51 -12.36 -15.23
N ALA A 189 -12.10 -13.11 -14.31
CA ALA A 189 -13.30 -12.73 -13.57
C ALA A 189 -13.39 -13.47 -12.23
N TYR A 190 -14.15 -12.91 -11.29
CA TYR A 190 -14.59 -13.66 -10.13
C TYR A 190 -15.69 -14.63 -10.54
N HIS A 191 -15.60 -15.88 -10.09
CA HIS A 191 -16.66 -16.87 -10.21
C HIS A 191 -16.76 -17.62 -8.89
N THR A 192 -17.81 -17.36 -8.13
CA THR A 192 -17.85 -17.68 -6.71
C THR A 192 -19.25 -18.06 -6.23
N ASN A 193 -19.32 -18.88 -5.18
CA ASN A 193 -20.54 -19.19 -4.45
C ASN A 193 -20.65 -18.29 -3.22
N PHE A 194 -21.25 -17.13 -3.45
CA PHE A 194 -21.50 -16.13 -2.43
C PHE A 194 -22.57 -16.63 -1.45
N ARG A 195 -22.11 -17.08 -0.27
CA ARG A 195 -22.97 -17.69 0.75
C ARG A 195 -24.09 -16.77 1.23
N PRO A 196 -23.92 -15.44 1.42
CA PRO A 196 -25.04 -14.60 1.82
C PRO A 196 -26.11 -14.57 0.72
N GLY A 197 -27.24 -15.22 0.98
CA GLY A 197 -28.30 -15.42 0.00
C GLY A 197 -28.10 -16.60 -0.96
N ASP A 198 -27.06 -17.43 -0.75
CA ASP A 198 -26.76 -18.66 -1.51
C ASP A 198 -26.79 -18.49 -3.04
N ARG A 199 -25.94 -17.60 -3.57
CA ARG A 199 -25.90 -17.25 -4.99
C ARG A 199 -24.55 -17.54 -5.62
N THR A 200 -24.55 -18.09 -6.83
CA THR A 200 -23.37 -18.06 -7.69
C THR A 200 -23.28 -16.71 -8.38
N ILE A 201 -22.15 -16.02 -8.26
CA ILE A 201 -21.91 -14.69 -8.84
C ILE A 201 -20.73 -14.78 -9.81
N THR A 202 -20.88 -14.14 -10.97
CA THR A 202 -19.79 -13.90 -11.92
C THR A 202 -19.73 -12.41 -12.24
N ASP A 203 -18.70 -11.74 -11.75
CA ASP A 203 -18.50 -10.29 -11.85
C ASP A 203 -17.01 -9.95 -11.72
N GLY A 204 -16.68 -8.66 -11.64
CA GLY A 204 -15.30 -8.21 -11.56
C GLY A 204 -14.43 -8.63 -12.74
N GLN A 205 -15.04 -8.74 -13.93
CA GLN A 205 -14.31 -9.01 -15.17
C GLN A 205 -13.19 -7.97 -15.31
N SER A 206 -11.96 -8.45 -15.50
CA SER A 206 -10.80 -7.58 -15.69
C SER A 206 -10.00 -7.98 -16.91
N GLY A 207 -9.46 -6.97 -17.59
CA GLY A 207 -8.55 -7.12 -18.72
C GLY A 207 -7.31 -6.27 -18.52
N TYR A 208 -6.15 -6.87 -18.73
CA TYR A 208 -4.84 -6.21 -18.67
C TYR A 208 -4.09 -6.48 -19.97
N VAL A 209 -3.51 -5.46 -20.57
CA VAL A 209 -2.65 -5.58 -21.76
C VAL A 209 -1.43 -4.72 -21.55
N SER A 210 -0.25 -5.25 -21.86
CA SER A 210 0.99 -4.47 -21.88
C SER A 210 1.83 -4.77 -23.10
N ALA A 211 2.60 -3.78 -23.53
CA ALA A 211 3.56 -3.91 -24.62
C ALA A 211 4.81 -3.12 -24.25
N LYS A 212 5.97 -3.72 -24.43
CA LYS A 212 7.28 -3.07 -24.22
C LYS A 212 8.29 -3.47 -25.27
N ALA A 213 9.23 -2.58 -25.55
CA ALA A 213 10.33 -2.83 -26.45
C ALA A 213 11.55 -1.98 -26.06
N GLY A 214 12.73 -2.44 -26.46
CA GLY A 214 13.97 -1.69 -26.31
C GLY A 214 14.83 -1.75 -27.56
N THR A 215 15.70 -0.75 -27.71
CA THR A 215 16.77 -0.74 -28.71
C THR A 215 18.05 -0.17 -28.11
N LYS A 216 19.20 -0.65 -28.60
CA LYS A 216 20.49 -0.05 -28.33
C LYS A 216 20.51 1.39 -28.84
N LEU A 217 21.18 2.26 -28.11
CA LEU A 217 21.46 3.64 -28.49
C LEU A 217 22.98 3.88 -28.45
N GLY A 218 23.52 4.42 -29.55
CA GLY A 218 24.97 4.63 -29.71
C GLY A 218 25.75 3.32 -29.93
N GLY A 219 27.05 3.45 -30.19
CA GLY A 219 27.95 2.30 -30.40
C GLY A 219 28.46 1.66 -29.11
N ASP A 220 28.42 2.39 -27.99
CA ASP A 220 29.19 2.06 -26.77
C ASP A 220 28.34 1.50 -25.62
N GLY A 221 27.23 0.83 -25.95
CA GLY A 221 26.40 0.13 -24.96
C GLY A 221 25.34 0.98 -24.26
N GLY A 222 24.83 2.03 -24.91
CA GLY A 222 23.61 2.72 -24.48
C GLY A 222 22.34 1.99 -24.89
N PHE A 223 21.22 2.36 -24.29
CA PHE A 223 19.90 1.80 -24.60
C PHE A 223 18.78 2.80 -24.35
N VAL A 224 17.64 2.56 -25.01
CA VAL A 224 16.33 3.05 -24.59
C VAL A 224 15.36 1.89 -24.57
N ARG A 225 14.57 1.83 -23.53
CA ARG A 225 13.49 0.87 -23.36
C ARG A 225 12.25 1.62 -22.88
N GLY A 226 11.09 1.17 -23.33
CA GLY A 226 9.83 1.70 -22.84
C GLY A 226 8.67 0.77 -23.10
N GLY A 227 7.54 1.12 -22.52
CA GLY A 227 6.33 0.34 -22.67
C GLY A 227 5.09 1.11 -22.27
N ILE A 228 3.96 0.50 -22.61
CA ILE A 228 2.63 0.95 -22.26
C ILE A 228 1.85 -0.21 -21.65
N GLU A 229 0.96 0.08 -20.73
CA GLU A 229 -0.02 -0.88 -20.23
C GLU A 229 -1.39 -0.24 -20.03
N GLY A 230 -2.42 -1.06 -20.20
CA GLY A 230 -3.81 -0.69 -20.02
C GLY A 230 -4.52 -1.76 -19.20
N ASN A 231 -5.34 -1.32 -18.27
CA ASN A 231 -6.08 -2.17 -17.34
C ASN A 231 -7.50 -1.64 -17.18
N ASN A 232 -8.48 -2.53 -17.28
CA ASN A 232 -9.88 -2.25 -17.01
C ASN A 232 -10.46 -3.35 -16.12
N ARG A 233 -11.02 -2.96 -14.98
CA ARG A 233 -11.69 -3.86 -14.03
C ARG A 233 -13.12 -3.37 -13.78
N GLN A 234 -14.09 -4.26 -14.00
CA GLN A 234 -15.48 -4.06 -13.60
C GLN A 234 -15.65 -4.19 -12.08
N PRO A 235 -16.66 -3.55 -11.47
CA PRO A 235 -16.85 -3.64 -10.02
C PRO A 235 -17.30 -5.05 -9.60
N THR A 236 -17.15 -5.35 -8.31
CA THR A 236 -17.74 -6.54 -7.67
C THR A 236 -18.76 -6.12 -6.61
N ASN A 237 -19.75 -6.96 -6.33
CA ASN A 237 -20.73 -6.65 -5.28
C ASN A 237 -21.06 -7.87 -4.39
N ARG A 238 -20.69 -7.75 -3.10
CA ARG A 238 -20.77 -8.68 -1.96
C ARG A 238 -21.65 -8.10 -0.85
N ALA A 239 -22.48 -7.11 -1.16
CA ALA A 239 -23.48 -6.62 -0.22
C ALA A 239 -24.54 -7.71 0.05
N GLY A 240 -25.01 -7.78 1.29
CA GLY A 240 -26.12 -8.65 1.67
C GLY A 240 -27.49 -8.09 1.26
N PRO A 241 -28.57 -8.83 1.54
CA PRO A 241 -29.93 -8.31 1.42
C PRO A 241 -30.20 -7.30 2.54
N ASP A 242 -30.67 -6.12 2.17
CA ASP A 242 -30.91 -5.00 3.05
C ASP A 242 -32.06 -5.29 4.01
N GLN A 243 -31.78 -5.28 5.31
CA GLN A 243 -32.82 -5.47 6.33
C GLN A 243 -33.48 -4.17 6.77
N ILE A 244 -33.03 -3.03 6.21
CA ILE A 244 -33.38 -1.67 6.61
C ILE A 244 -32.87 -1.39 8.03
N PRO A 245 -32.00 -0.39 8.22
CA PRO A 245 -31.57 0.00 9.55
C PRO A 245 -32.73 0.40 10.45
N SER A 246 -32.61 0.14 11.75
CA SER A 246 -33.68 0.36 12.71
C SER A 246 -34.04 1.84 12.95
N TRP A 247 -33.14 2.75 12.58
CA TRP A 247 -33.36 4.20 12.66
C TRP A 247 -34.02 4.78 11.40
N GLU A 248 -34.14 4.02 10.32
CA GLU A 248 -34.86 4.46 9.12
C GLU A 248 -36.36 4.31 9.33
N ASN A 249 -37.13 5.23 8.73
CA ASN A 249 -38.58 5.20 8.83
C ASN A 249 -39.15 3.93 8.18
N ALA A 250 -40.09 3.28 8.85
CA ALA A 250 -40.82 2.12 8.32
C ALA A 250 -41.92 2.53 7.33
N SER A 251 -41.64 3.48 6.42
CA SER A 251 -42.58 3.90 5.40
C SER A 251 -42.81 2.79 4.37
N ALA A 252 -43.94 2.84 3.66
CA ALA A 252 -44.23 1.89 2.59
C ALA A 252 -43.15 1.91 1.49
N ALA A 253 -42.53 3.07 1.24
CA ALA A 253 -41.46 3.22 0.26
C ALA A 253 -40.17 2.53 0.70
N ASN A 254 -39.77 2.70 1.97
CA ASN A 254 -38.58 2.03 2.51
C ASN A 254 -38.79 0.53 2.64
N LEU A 255 -39.94 0.09 3.18
CA LEU A 255 -40.25 -1.33 3.32
C LEU A 255 -40.29 -2.07 1.98
N ALA A 256 -40.62 -1.37 0.88
CA ALA A 256 -40.52 -1.93 -0.47
C ALA A 256 -39.08 -2.22 -0.93
N LEU A 257 -38.07 -1.73 -0.21
CA LEU A 257 -36.64 -2.00 -0.44
C LEU A 257 -36.09 -3.16 0.43
N GLN A 258 -36.85 -3.63 1.41
CA GLN A 258 -36.42 -4.72 2.29
C GLN A 258 -36.13 -6.00 1.49
N GLY A 259 -35.01 -6.64 1.79
CA GLY A 259 -34.52 -7.84 1.11
C GLY A 259 -33.88 -7.58 -0.26
N LYS A 260 -33.93 -6.35 -0.78
CA LYS A 260 -33.20 -5.95 -2.00
C LYS A 260 -31.74 -5.65 -1.68
N ARG A 261 -30.94 -5.42 -2.72
CA ARG A 261 -29.52 -5.05 -2.58
C ARG A 261 -29.36 -3.59 -2.99
N ASN A 262 -29.46 -2.69 -2.01
CA ASN A 262 -29.36 -1.25 -2.23
C ASN A 262 -27.91 -0.74 -2.07
N TYR A 263 -27.11 -1.47 -1.28
CA TYR A 263 -25.69 -1.21 -1.07
C TYR A 263 -24.82 -1.97 -2.08
N ALA A 264 -23.58 -1.52 -2.23
CA ALA A 264 -22.52 -2.25 -2.91
C ALA A 264 -21.36 -2.42 -1.96
N ALA A 265 -20.75 -3.60 -1.93
CA ALA A 265 -19.56 -3.89 -1.15
C ALA A 265 -18.60 -4.73 -2.00
N GLY A 266 -17.39 -4.28 -2.27
CA GLY A 266 -16.44 -5.01 -3.12
C GLY A 266 -15.41 -4.09 -3.76
N ASP A 267 -14.64 -4.66 -4.69
CA ASP A 267 -13.68 -3.88 -5.48
C ASP A 267 -14.41 -2.87 -6.39
N PRO A 268 -13.94 -1.59 -6.43
CA PRO A 268 -14.51 -0.56 -7.29
C PRO A 268 -14.18 -0.79 -8.76
N ARG A 269 -14.94 -0.15 -9.66
CA ARG A 269 -14.56 -0.06 -11.08
C ARG A 269 -13.25 0.70 -11.20
N ASN A 270 -12.35 0.22 -12.04
CA ASN A 270 -11.04 0.83 -12.27
C ASN A 270 -10.66 0.80 -13.75
N GLU A 271 -10.21 1.92 -14.29
CA GLU A 271 -9.60 2.05 -15.61
C GLU A 271 -8.25 2.75 -15.45
N ASN A 272 -7.17 2.08 -15.86
CA ASN A 272 -5.82 2.58 -15.69
C ASN A 272 -5.03 2.47 -17.00
N TYR A 273 -4.34 3.54 -17.36
CA TYR A 273 -3.44 3.58 -18.51
C TYR A 273 -2.12 4.16 -18.09
N SER A 274 -1.04 3.49 -18.46
CA SER A 274 0.30 3.91 -18.06
C SER A 274 1.30 3.78 -19.20
N GLY A 275 2.34 4.61 -19.14
CA GLY A 275 3.50 4.57 -20.00
C GLY A 275 4.77 4.78 -19.20
N TRP A 276 5.87 4.19 -19.65
CA TRP A 276 7.16 4.31 -18.98
C TRP A 276 8.31 4.23 -19.97
N PHE A 277 9.46 4.77 -19.57
CA PHE A 277 10.71 4.58 -20.28
C PHE A 277 11.89 4.53 -19.31
N ASN A 278 12.98 3.91 -19.77
CA ASN A 278 14.27 3.84 -19.11
C ASN A 278 15.36 3.90 -20.18
N ALA A 279 16.34 4.78 -20.01
CA ALA A 279 17.38 5.01 -20.99
C ALA A 279 18.73 5.31 -20.32
N GLU A 280 19.80 4.84 -20.96
CA GLU A 280 21.18 5.17 -20.61
C GLU A 280 21.99 5.43 -21.89
N LEU A 281 22.83 6.45 -21.85
CA LEU A 281 23.68 6.88 -22.95
C LEU A 281 25.12 7.10 -22.45
N PRO A 282 26.11 6.35 -22.96
CA PRO A 282 27.52 6.61 -22.71
C PRO A 282 28.01 7.82 -23.51
N PHE A 283 28.88 8.62 -22.89
CA PHE A 283 29.57 9.77 -23.48
C PHE A 283 31.08 9.60 -23.28
N GLY A 284 31.71 8.89 -24.21
CA GLY A 284 33.09 8.41 -24.05
C GLY A 284 33.19 7.33 -22.96
N ASP A 285 34.39 7.12 -22.43
CA ASP A 285 34.67 5.96 -21.57
C ASP A 285 34.14 6.10 -20.13
N ASN A 286 34.03 7.34 -19.63
CA ASN A 286 33.89 7.60 -18.20
C ASN A 286 32.57 8.25 -17.79
N LEU A 287 31.75 8.74 -18.73
CA LEU A 287 30.50 9.45 -18.42
C LEU A 287 29.32 8.68 -19.01
N ARG A 288 28.26 8.48 -18.21
CA ARG A 288 27.00 7.86 -18.63
C ARG A 288 25.85 8.75 -18.20
N GLY A 289 25.11 9.30 -19.15
CA GLY A 289 23.84 9.96 -18.87
C GLY A 289 22.71 8.93 -18.79
N TYR A 290 21.74 9.15 -17.90
CA TYR A 290 20.56 8.30 -17.82
C TYR A 290 19.31 9.12 -17.62
N ALA A 291 18.18 8.58 -18.07
CA ALA A 291 16.86 9.16 -17.83
C ALA A 291 15.81 8.06 -17.77
N PHE A 292 14.84 8.21 -16.87
CA PHE A 292 13.70 7.30 -16.77
C PHE A 292 12.48 8.04 -16.25
N GLY A 293 11.31 7.49 -16.53
CA GLY A 293 10.07 8.10 -16.07
C GLY A 293 8.87 7.21 -16.24
N THR A 294 7.80 7.58 -15.53
CA THR A 294 6.50 6.92 -15.57
C THR A 294 5.40 7.97 -15.69
N TYR A 295 4.34 7.61 -16.39
CA TYR A 295 3.10 8.37 -16.48
C TYR A 295 1.95 7.40 -16.27
N THR A 296 1.04 7.74 -15.37
CA THR A 296 -0.16 6.94 -15.11
C THR A 296 -1.39 7.83 -15.03
N GLN A 297 -2.48 7.42 -15.66
CA GLN A 297 -3.80 8.01 -15.51
C GLN A 297 -4.80 6.93 -15.12
N ARG A 298 -5.47 7.15 -13.98
CA ARG A 298 -6.44 6.22 -13.41
C ARG A 298 -7.79 6.87 -13.18
N ARG A 299 -8.86 6.18 -13.54
CA ARG A 299 -10.25 6.55 -13.26
C ARG A 299 -10.88 5.44 -12.44
N THR A 300 -11.50 5.82 -11.33
CA THR A 300 -12.09 4.87 -10.38
C THR A 300 -13.46 5.34 -9.95
N VAL A 301 -14.37 4.38 -9.75
CA VAL A 301 -15.74 4.64 -9.27
C VAL A 301 -15.95 3.83 -7.99
N GLY A 302 -16.07 4.54 -6.87
CA GLY A 302 -16.40 4.00 -5.56
C GLY A 302 -17.87 4.19 -5.22
N ASP A 303 -18.42 3.30 -4.40
CA ASP A 303 -19.83 3.30 -4.00
C ASP A 303 -19.98 3.81 -2.56
N ASN A 304 -20.87 4.78 -2.32
CA ASN A 304 -21.14 5.28 -0.96
C ASN A 304 -22.35 4.58 -0.32
N TYR A 305 -22.70 4.98 0.90
CA TYR A 305 -23.89 4.49 1.59
C TYR A 305 -25.18 4.89 0.84
N PHE A 306 -26.16 3.99 0.79
CA PHE A 306 -27.47 4.27 0.20
C PHE A 306 -28.24 5.34 1.00
N ARG A 307 -29.14 6.06 0.33
CA ARG A 307 -30.10 7.01 0.92
C ARG A 307 -31.52 6.55 0.58
N TYR A 308 -32.32 6.35 1.62
CA TYR A 308 -33.67 5.84 1.51
C TYR A 308 -34.64 6.86 0.87
N PRO A 309 -35.73 6.40 0.23
CA PRO A 309 -36.74 7.27 -0.38
C PRO A 309 -37.23 8.42 0.50
N ASP A 310 -37.45 8.17 1.79
CA ASP A 310 -37.98 9.16 2.75
C ASP A 310 -36.91 9.77 3.67
N SER A 311 -35.63 9.50 3.39
CA SER A 311 -34.52 10.02 4.16
C SER A 311 -34.44 11.54 4.05
N ASP A 312 -34.08 12.22 5.15
CA ASP A 312 -33.78 13.66 5.15
C ASP A 312 -32.56 14.00 4.28
N ALA A 313 -31.78 13.00 3.91
CA ALA A 313 -30.69 13.11 2.95
C ALA A 313 -31.15 12.89 1.48
N ASN A 314 -32.46 12.85 1.20
CA ASN A 314 -33.02 12.68 -0.13
C ASN A 314 -33.88 13.86 -0.58
N VAL A 315 -33.95 14.06 -1.90
CA VAL A 315 -34.91 14.94 -2.56
C VAL A 315 -35.85 14.04 -3.39
N PRO A 316 -37.05 13.67 -2.87
CA PRO A 316 -37.90 12.65 -3.49
C PRO A 316 -38.35 12.96 -4.92
N SER A 317 -38.40 14.24 -5.31
CA SER A 317 -38.69 14.68 -6.68
C SER A 317 -37.57 14.31 -7.67
N ILE A 318 -36.34 14.17 -7.20
CA ILE A 318 -35.15 13.79 -7.98
C ILE A 318 -34.96 12.26 -7.92
N TYR A 319 -34.98 11.69 -6.71
CA TYR A 319 -34.80 10.24 -6.49
C TYR A 319 -35.97 9.63 -5.72
N PRO A 320 -37.10 9.32 -6.39
CA PRO A 320 -38.31 8.80 -5.73
C PRO A 320 -38.14 7.39 -5.15
N SER A 321 -37.11 6.65 -5.56
CA SER A 321 -36.81 5.29 -5.08
C SER A 321 -35.61 5.24 -4.11
N GLY A 322 -35.13 6.40 -3.66
CA GLY A 322 -33.82 6.50 -3.01
C GLY A 322 -32.68 6.36 -4.03
N TYR A 323 -31.44 6.48 -3.56
CA TYR A 323 -30.27 6.53 -4.41
C TYR A 323 -28.98 6.17 -3.66
N ARG A 324 -27.90 5.87 -4.40
CA ARG A 324 -26.57 5.64 -3.83
C ARG A 324 -25.58 6.59 -4.49
N PRO A 325 -24.97 7.54 -3.76
CA PRO A 325 -23.91 8.37 -4.29
C PRO A 325 -22.72 7.54 -4.77
N GLU A 326 -22.12 7.96 -5.88
CA GLU A 326 -20.88 7.37 -6.39
C GLU A 326 -19.75 8.40 -6.36
N SER A 327 -18.62 7.97 -5.81
CA SER A 327 -17.36 8.71 -5.76
C SER A 327 -16.57 8.46 -7.03
N LEU A 328 -16.13 9.52 -7.71
CA LEU A 328 -15.32 9.45 -8.92
C LEU A 328 -13.93 10.01 -8.65
N GLY A 329 -12.92 9.16 -8.76
CA GLY A 329 -11.52 9.55 -8.59
C GLY A 329 -10.80 9.60 -9.94
N TYR A 330 -10.29 10.77 -10.30
CA TYR A 330 -9.41 10.97 -11.46
C TYR A 330 -8.00 11.25 -10.97
N ASN A 331 -7.17 10.20 -10.97
CA ASN A 331 -5.78 10.27 -10.53
C ASN A 331 -4.84 10.39 -11.73
N ARG A 332 -3.89 11.33 -11.68
CA ARG A 332 -2.82 11.47 -12.66
C ARG A 332 -1.48 11.54 -11.93
N ASP A 333 -0.55 10.71 -12.33
CA ASP A 333 0.77 10.57 -11.71
C ASP A 333 1.86 10.67 -12.77
N ILE A 334 2.88 11.49 -12.51
CA ILE A 334 4.04 11.66 -13.38
C ILE A 334 5.30 11.62 -12.52
N ASN A 335 6.27 10.83 -12.95
CA ASN A 335 7.63 10.82 -12.39
C ASN A 335 8.65 10.90 -13.52
N LEU A 336 9.65 11.76 -13.37
CA LEU A 336 10.76 11.89 -14.30
C LEU A 336 12.08 12.08 -13.53
N THR A 337 13.07 11.29 -13.89
CA THR A 337 14.44 11.43 -13.41
C THR A 337 15.39 11.54 -14.58
N ALA A 338 16.36 12.45 -14.45
CA ALA A 338 17.52 12.53 -15.33
C ALA A 338 18.79 12.72 -14.51
N GLY A 339 19.90 12.11 -14.95
CA GLY A 339 21.16 12.20 -14.23
C GLY A 339 22.35 11.76 -15.05
N ALA A 340 23.51 11.79 -14.42
CA ALA A 340 24.75 11.33 -15.00
C ALA A 340 25.62 10.64 -13.95
N ARG A 341 26.25 9.54 -14.38
CA ARG A 341 27.26 8.81 -13.63
C ARG A 341 28.62 9.03 -14.25
N SER A 342 29.63 9.27 -13.44
CA SER A 342 31.00 9.41 -13.90
C SER A 342 31.98 8.80 -12.93
N ARG A 343 33.15 8.40 -13.43
CA ARG A 343 34.28 8.05 -12.58
C ARG A 343 35.38 9.10 -12.74
N ILE A 344 35.69 9.81 -11.66
CA ILE A 344 36.75 10.83 -11.61
C ILE A 344 37.81 10.39 -10.61
N GLY A 345 38.94 9.92 -11.13
CA GLY A 345 39.98 9.27 -10.33
C GLY A 345 39.44 8.00 -9.67
N GLU A 346 39.50 7.94 -8.34
CA GLU A 346 39.01 6.80 -7.55
C GLU A 346 37.55 6.93 -7.13
N TRP A 347 36.90 8.04 -7.46
CA TRP A 347 35.52 8.33 -7.07
C TRP A 347 34.55 7.99 -8.20
N ASP A 348 33.55 7.18 -7.88
CA ASP A 348 32.31 7.07 -8.63
C ASP A 348 31.36 8.19 -8.16
N ILE A 349 30.80 8.94 -9.10
CA ILE A 349 29.93 10.09 -8.86
C ILE A 349 28.61 9.87 -9.61
N ASP A 350 27.47 10.05 -8.94
CA ASP A 350 26.12 10.02 -9.52
C ASP A 350 25.39 11.32 -9.15
N GLY A 351 25.15 12.17 -10.15
CA GLY A 351 24.35 13.39 -10.01
C GLY A 351 22.98 13.21 -10.66
N SER A 352 21.90 13.62 -10.01
CA SER A 352 20.54 13.44 -10.55
C SER A 352 19.55 14.51 -10.14
N LEU A 353 18.57 14.74 -11.00
CA LEU A 353 17.38 15.53 -10.75
C LEU A 353 16.16 14.62 -10.92
N THR A 354 15.27 14.61 -9.94
CA THR A 354 14.00 13.89 -9.97
C THR A 354 12.86 14.86 -9.73
N TRP A 355 11.82 14.77 -10.54
CA TRP A 355 10.58 15.52 -10.38
C TRP A 355 9.40 14.57 -10.45
N GLY A 356 8.50 14.69 -9.47
CA GLY A 356 7.29 13.89 -9.38
C GLY A 356 6.09 14.77 -9.03
N ARG A 357 4.93 14.44 -9.60
CA ARG A 357 3.65 15.10 -9.27
C ARG A 357 2.49 14.13 -9.37
N ASN A 358 1.64 14.15 -8.35
CA ASN A 358 0.37 13.46 -8.30
C ASN A 358 -0.76 14.48 -8.20
N THR A 359 -1.80 14.34 -9.01
CA THR A 359 -3.03 15.13 -8.90
C THR A 359 -4.24 14.22 -8.81
N PHE A 360 -5.14 14.51 -7.88
CA PHE A 360 -6.38 13.79 -7.67
C PHE A 360 -7.56 14.76 -7.74
N ASP A 361 -8.36 14.65 -8.79
CA ASP A 361 -9.64 15.37 -8.93
C ASP A 361 -10.77 14.45 -8.41
N TYR A 362 -11.54 14.93 -7.43
CA TYR A 362 -12.59 14.16 -6.74
C TYR A 362 -13.96 14.72 -7.10
N ASP A 363 -14.80 13.91 -7.75
CA ASP A 363 -16.20 14.24 -8.03
C ASP A 363 -17.15 13.27 -7.32
N LEU A 364 -18.40 13.70 -7.16
CA LEU A 364 -19.53 12.88 -6.79
C LEU A 364 -20.57 12.88 -7.92
N ARG A 365 -21.22 11.76 -8.16
CA ARG A 365 -22.43 11.66 -8.99
C ARG A 365 -23.51 10.84 -8.29
N ASP A 366 -24.70 10.83 -8.86
CA ASP A 366 -25.89 10.21 -8.27
C ASP A 366 -26.08 10.69 -6.83
N THR A 367 -25.95 12.00 -6.64
CA THR A 367 -26.02 12.66 -5.34
C THR A 367 -26.89 13.90 -5.43
N VAL A 368 -27.10 14.59 -4.32
CA VAL A 368 -27.77 15.90 -4.23
C VAL A 368 -27.14 16.71 -3.10
N ASN A 369 -27.23 18.03 -3.17
CA ASN A 369 -27.27 18.90 -2.00
C ASN A 369 -28.73 19.16 -1.62
N VAL A 370 -29.20 18.52 -0.55
CA VAL A 370 -30.63 18.52 -0.17
C VAL A 370 -31.12 19.92 0.18
N SER A 371 -30.28 20.76 0.79
CA SER A 371 -30.65 22.13 1.12
C SER A 371 -31.07 22.97 -0.10
N LEU A 372 -30.62 22.61 -1.32
CA LEU A 372 -31.02 23.27 -2.58
C LEU A 372 -32.37 22.79 -3.14
N GLY A 373 -32.96 21.73 -2.56
CA GLY A 373 -34.23 21.15 -3.01
C GLY A 373 -34.20 20.68 -4.47
N ASP A 374 -35.29 20.89 -5.20
CA ASP A 374 -35.46 20.46 -6.60
C ASP A 374 -34.43 21.07 -7.58
N THR A 375 -33.73 22.13 -7.18
CA THR A 375 -32.72 22.80 -8.01
C THR A 375 -31.33 22.20 -7.87
N SER A 376 -31.18 21.19 -7.01
CA SER A 376 -29.90 20.57 -6.73
C SER A 376 -29.30 19.88 -7.96
N PRO A 377 -28.02 20.13 -8.30
CA PRO A 377 -27.29 19.31 -9.27
C PRO A 377 -27.17 17.86 -8.79
N THR A 378 -27.06 16.92 -9.74
CA THR A 378 -26.83 15.50 -9.42
C THR A 378 -25.38 15.04 -9.54
N ARG A 379 -24.48 15.98 -9.85
CA ARG A 379 -23.04 15.79 -9.96
C ARG A 379 -22.32 17.03 -9.44
N PHE A 380 -21.24 16.81 -8.68
CA PHE A 380 -20.42 17.87 -8.10
C PHE A 380 -18.94 17.51 -8.24
N ASN A 381 -18.08 18.46 -8.58
CA ASN A 381 -16.67 18.40 -8.18
C ASN A 381 -16.57 18.82 -6.72
N ILE A 382 -15.96 18.00 -5.87
CA ILE A 382 -15.84 18.28 -4.43
C ILE A 382 -14.44 18.74 -4.03
N GLY A 383 -13.50 18.76 -4.97
CA GLY A 383 -12.19 19.37 -4.79
C GLY A 383 -11.12 18.69 -5.60
N LYS A 384 -9.94 19.28 -5.54
CA LYS A 384 -8.72 18.75 -6.16
C LYS A 384 -7.57 18.80 -5.18
N TYR A 385 -6.77 17.75 -5.17
CA TYR A 385 -5.56 17.61 -4.39
C TYR A 385 -4.35 17.48 -5.30
N ASP A 386 -3.25 18.17 -4.99
CA ASP A 386 -2.05 18.25 -5.80
C ASP A 386 -0.81 18.13 -4.90
N ASN A 387 0.02 17.12 -5.16
CA ASN A 387 1.26 16.90 -4.44
C ASN A 387 2.42 16.84 -5.43
N ALA A 388 3.46 17.63 -5.19
CA ALA A 388 4.63 17.73 -6.05
C ALA A 388 5.93 17.64 -5.23
N GLN A 389 6.93 16.99 -5.80
CA GLN A 389 8.25 16.83 -5.19
C GLN A 389 9.34 16.99 -6.25
N GLY A 390 10.33 17.83 -5.97
CA GLY A 390 11.58 17.94 -6.72
C GLY A 390 12.75 17.53 -5.84
N THR A 391 13.71 16.78 -6.37
CA THR A 391 14.89 16.32 -5.63
C THR A 391 16.13 16.44 -6.50
N ALA A 392 17.19 17.01 -5.94
CA ALA A 392 18.53 17.04 -6.52
C ALA A 392 19.48 16.26 -5.63
N ASN A 393 20.13 15.24 -6.18
CA ASN A 393 21.07 14.38 -5.46
C ASN A 393 22.45 14.43 -6.09
N LEU A 394 23.47 14.40 -5.24
CA LEU A 394 24.85 14.15 -5.60
C LEU A 394 25.41 13.07 -4.68
N ASP A 395 25.66 11.90 -5.24
CA ASP A 395 26.16 10.73 -4.55
C ASP A 395 27.62 10.48 -4.99
N LEU A 396 28.52 10.24 -4.03
CA LEU A 396 29.93 9.96 -4.28
C LEU A 396 30.31 8.68 -3.54
N SER A 397 31.07 7.80 -4.19
CA SER A 397 31.62 6.62 -3.53
C SER A 397 33.02 6.30 -4.02
N ARG A 398 33.83 5.70 -3.16
CA ARG A 398 35.16 5.19 -3.50
C ARG A 398 35.52 3.99 -2.66
N SER A 399 36.44 3.19 -3.16
CA SER A 399 37.11 2.19 -2.34
C SER A 399 38.29 2.81 -1.58
N ILE A 400 38.50 2.37 -0.35
CA ILE A 400 39.59 2.77 0.53
C ILE A 400 40.24 1.50 1.08
N GLU A 401 41.56 1.40 0.93
CA GLU A 401 42.34 0.35 1.57
C GLU A 401 42.62 0.73 3.03
N TRP A 402 42.27 -0.15 3.96
CA TRP A 402 42.67 -0.04 5.36
C TRP A 402 43.37 -1.35 5.75
N GLY A 403 44.70 -1.30 5.84
CA GLY A 403 45.51 -2.50 6.05
C GLY A 403 45.48 -3.40 4.80
N SER A 404 45.05 -4.66 4.95
CA SER A 404 44.87 -5.60 3.84
C SER A 404 43.40 -5.72 3.37
N LYS A 405 42.52 -4.84 3.85
CA LYS A 405 41.08 -4.90 3.62
C LYS A 405 40.59 -3.70 2.82
N LEU A 406 39.56 -3.94 2.01
CA LEU A 406 38.92 -2.92 1.19
C LEU A 406 37.60 -2.50 1.84
N PHE A 407 37.45 -1.19 2.03
CA PHE A 407 36.22 -0.56 2.49
C PHE A 407 35.64 0.30 1.38
N THR A 408 34.32 0.41 1.32
CA THR A 408 33.60 1.38 0.51
C THR A 408 33.25 2.57 1.39
N LEU A 409 33.73 3.76 1.03
CA LEU A 409 33.26 5.02 1.58
C LEU A 409 32.26 5.61 0.59
N ALA A 410 31.04 5.86 1.04
CA ALA A 410 30.04 6.62 0.30
C ALA A 410 29.65 7.90 1.07
N THR A 411 29.38 8.97 0.35
CA THR A 411 28.94 10.25 0.91
C THR A 411 28.12 10.99 -0.13
N GLY A 412 27.27 11.91 0.28
CA GLY A 412 26.51 12.70 -0.66
C GLY A 412 25.71 13.81 -0.02
N ALA A 413 25.06 14.57 -0.89
CA ALA A 413 24.15 15.65 -0.53
C ALA A 413 22.85 15.53 -1.31
N GLU A 414 21.75 15.86 -0.64
CA GLU A 414 20.40 15.88 -1.22
C GLU A 414 19.74 17.22 -0.89
N PHE A 415 19.07 17.80 -1.89
CA PHE A 415 18.14 18.91 -1.71
C PHE A 415 16.77 18.54 -2.25
N ARG A 416 15.73 18.75 -1.45
CA ARG A 416 14.35 18.39 -1.79
C ARG A 416 13.42 19.57 -1.59
N HIS A 417 12.56 19.80 -2.57
CA HIS A 417 11.46 20.76 -2.51
C HIS A 417 10.14 20.00 -2.61
N GLU A 418 9.23 20.23 -1.68
CA GLU A 418 7.92 19.58 -1.62
C GLU A 418 6.82 20.64 -1.62
N GLY A 419 5.70 20.33 -2.26
CA GLY A 419 4.52 21.20 -2.30
C GLY A 419 3.23 20.40 -2.23
N PHE A 420 2.27 20.89 -1.45
CA PHE A 420 0.93 20.36 -1.36
C PHE A 420 -0.09 21.49 -1.55
N ARG A 421 -0.98 21.32 -2.52
CA ARG A 421 -2.04 22.28 -2.84
C ARG A 421 -3.40 21.62 -2.91
N THR A 422 -4.42 22.33 -2.46
CA THR A 422 -5.81 21.93 -2.66
C THR A 422 -6.62 23.05 -3.31
N TYR A 423 -7.66 22.67 -4.04
CA TYR A 423 -8.53 23.61 -4.76
C TYR A 423 -9.98 23.36 -4.35
N PRO A 424 -10.81 24.42 -4.30
CA PRO A 424 -12.18 24.30 -3.85
C PRO A 424 -13.01 23.49 -4.85
N GLY A 425 -14.06 22.84 -4.36
CA GLY A 425 -15.07 22.20 -5.18
C GLY A 425 -16.05 23.19 -5.80
N ASP A 426 -17.07 22.67 -6.47
CA ASP A 426 -18.16 23.45 -7.03
C ASP A 426 -18.93 24.18 -5.91
N PRO A 427 -19.31 25.46 -6.07
CA PRO A 427 -20.06 26.19 -5.03
C PRO A 427 -21.34 25.51 -4.57
N ALA A 428 -22.06 24.85 -5.48
CA ALA A 428 -23.28 24.11 -5.15
C ALA A 428 -23.02 22.89 -4.25
N SER A 429 -21.80 22.38 -4.20
CA SER A 429 -21.41 21.23 -3.37
C SER A 429 -21.29 21.54 -1.87
N TYR A 430 -21.21 22.83 -1.50
CA TYR A 430 -21.13 23.29 -0.10
C TYR A 430 -22.09 24.45 0.20
N ALA A 431 -22.92 24.87 -0.78
CA ALA A 431 -23.88 25.93 -0.60
C ALA A 431 -24.97 25.56 0.42
N VAL A 432 -25.39 26.56 1.21
CA VAL A 432 -26.60 26.50 2.01
C VAL A 432 -27.77 26.95 1.14
N GLY A 433 -28.70 26.06 0.86
CA GLY A 433 -29.89 26.36 0.08
C GLY A 433 -31.10 26.83 0.91
N PRO A 434 -32.24 27.09 0.26
CA PRO A 434 -33.43 27.66 0.90
C PRO A 434 -34.20 26.67 1.79
N VAL A 435 -33.94 25.36 1.69
CA VAL A 435 -34.63 24.35 2.51
C VAL A 435 -34.03 24.34 3.91
N VAL A 436 -34.71 25.02 4.84
CA VAL A 436 -34.27 25.15 6.24
C VAL A 436 -34.31 23.79 6.94
N GLY A 437 -33.24 23.46 7.66
CA GLY A 437 -33.13 22.20 8.42
C GLY A 437 -32.73 20.98 7.59
N ALA A 438 -32.58 21.13 6.27
CA ALA A 438 -32.05 20.07 5.42
C ALA A 438 -30.51 19.97 5.51
N PRO A 439 -29.93 18.78 5.32
CA PRO A 439 -28.47 18.61 5.23
C PRO A 439 -27.83 19.54 4.19
N ILE A 440 -26.72 20.16 4.57
CA ILE A 440 -26.01 21.16 3.77
C ILE A 440 -24.89 20.50 2.95
N GLY A 441 -24.77 20.90 1.69
CA GLY A 441 -23.74 20.39 0.79
C GLY A 441 -24.09 19.03 0.18
N ALA A 442 -23.23 18.58 -0.74
CA ALA A 442 -23.43 17.33 -1.47
C ALA A 442 -23.43 16.12 -0.51
N GLN A 443 -24.33 15.18 -0.75
CA GLN A 443 -24.37 13.91 -0.01
C GLN A 443 -23.17 13.04 -0.36
N ALA A 444 -22.67 12.28 0.62
CA ALA A 444 -21.35 11.62 0.67
C ALA A 444 -20.14 12.55 0.91
N GLY A 445 -20.37 13.87 1.03
CA GLY A 445 -19.35 14.82 1.45
C GLY A 445 -19.47 16.15 0.70
N GLY A 446 -19.58 17.25 1.44
CA GLY A 446 -19.53 18.59 0.85
C GLY A 446 -18.15 18.90 0.26
N GLY A 447 -18.11 19.70 -0.81
CA GLY A 447 -16.83 20.08 -1.42
C GLY A 447 -16.00 21.02 -0.55
N LEU A 448 -14.70 21.05 -0.82
CA LEU A 448 -13.78 22.01 -0.19
C LEU A 448 -14.26 23.43 -0.48
N THR A 449 -14.46 24.22 0.57
CA THR A 449 -14.69 25.65 0.41
C THR A 449 -13.36 26.35 0.12
N PRO A 450 -13.36 27.60 -0.40
CA PRO A 450 -12.13 28.37 -0.57
C PRO A 450 -11.29 28.50 0.71
N GLN A 451 -11.93 28.47 1.89
CA GLN A 451 -11.26 28.60 3.19
C GLN A 451 -10.57 27.30 3.63
N ASP A 452 -11.01 26.15 3.11
CA ASP A 452 -10.46 24.83 3.42
C ASP A 452 -9.25 24.50 2.52
N THR A 453 -8.86 25.43 1.64
CA THR A 453 -7.76 25.22 0.69
C THR A 453 -6.39 25.42 1.34
N ALA A 454 -5.42 24.64 0.89
CA ALA A 454 -4.04 24.68 1.35
C ALA A 454 -3.09 25.02 0.20
N ASP A 455 -2.04 25.80 0.49
CA ASP A 455 -0.87 25.98 -0.36
C ASP A 455 0.37 25.97 0.54
N LEU A 456 0.95 24.77 0.69
CA LEU A 456 2.05 24.50 1.60
C LEU A 456 3.28 24.07 0.82
N HIS A 457 4.46 24.48 1.29
CA HIS A 457 5.73 24.11 0.69
C HIS A 457 6.82 23.87 1.74
N ARG A 458 7.80 23.05 1.40
CA ARG A 458 8.91 22.68 2.29
C ARG A 458 10.20 22.48 1.52
N ASN A 459 11.30 22.89 2.13
CA ASN A 459 12.65 22.63 1.65
C ASN A 459 13.39 21.76 2.66
N VAL A 460 14.05 20.72 2.16
CA VAL A 460 14.85 19.78 2.95
C VAL A 460 16.26 19.72 2.36
N GLY A 461 17.26 20.00 3.18
CA GLY A 461 18.67 19.78 2.84
C GLY A 461 19.24 18.63 3.64
N ALA A 462 20.01 17.75 3.02
CA ALA A 462 20.61 16.61 3.68
C ALA A 462 22.06 16.36 3.24
N ALA A 463 22.85 15.81 4.16
CA ALA A 463 24.18 15.31 3.90
C ALA A 463 24.38 13.98 4.63
N TYR A 464 25.10 13.05 4.01
CA TYR A 464 25.29 11.71 4.56
C TYR A 464 26.68 11.14 4.30
N ILE A 465 27.06 10.16 5.11
CA ILE A 465 28.29 9.40 4.99
C ILE A 465 28.04 7.95 5.42
N ASP A 466 28.64 7.02 4.71
CA ASP A 466 28.54 5.57 4.90
C ASP A 466 29.92 4.95 4.72
N LEU A 467 30.29 4.04 5.62
CA LEU A 467 31.52 3.26 5.53
C LEU A 467 31.17 1.79 5.74
N SER A 468 31.48 0.96 4.76
CA SER A 468 31.15 -0.47 4.79
C SER A 468 32.27 -1.33 4.22
N GLY A 469 32.47 -2.54 4.74
CA GLY A 469 33.52 -3.44 4.26
C GLY A 469 33.79 -4.66 5.15
N ASP A 470 34.62 -5.56 4.63
CA ASP A 470 35.06 -6.76 5.36
C ASP A 470 36.19 -6.41 6.33
N VAL A 471 35.85 -6.34 7.62
CA VAL A 471 36.82 -6.13 8.71
C VAL A 471 37.73 -7.35 8.88
N THR A 472 37.17 -8.55 8.67
CA THR A 472 37.91 -9.82 8.59
C THR A 472 37.31 -10.69 7.49
N ASP A 473 37.93 -11.83 7.14
CA ASP A 473 37.36 -12.78 6.15
C ASP A 473 35.98 -13.34 6.56
N ARG A 474 35.61 -13.20 7.83
CA ARG A 474 34.35 -13.70 8.38
C ARG A 474 33.44 -12.59 8.90
N PHE A 475 33.88 -11.34 8.91
CA PHE A 475 33.13 -10.25 9.54
C PHE A 475 33.04 -9.03 8.63
N PHE A 476 31.82 -8.75 8.18
CA PHE A 476 31.46 -7.53 7.47
C PHE A 476 30.82 -6.54 8.44
N ALA A 477 31.16 -5.26 8.32
CA ALA A 477 30.55 -4.18 9.09
C ALA A 477 30.16 -3.01 8.18
N ASP A 478 29.15 -2.27 8.61
CA ASP A 478 28.59 -1.12 7.92
C ASP A 478 28.13 -0.07 8.95
N ALA A 479 28.48 1.18 8.69
CA ALA A 479 28.17 2.31 9.55
C ALA A 479 27.78 3.53 8.70
N ALA A 480 26.56 4.02 8.90
CA ALA A 480 26.00 5.14 8.18
C ALA A 480 25.53 6.25 9.13
N GLY A 481 25.67 7.50 8.69
CA GLY A 481 25.18 8.68 9.39
C GLY A 481 24.63 9.71 8.40
N ARG A 482 23.51 10.34 8.77
CA ARG A 482 22.85 11.36 7.95
C ARG A 482 22.32 12.50 8.80
N TYR A 483 22.52 13.70 8.28
CA TYR A 483 21.94 14.94 8.79
C TYR A 483 20.90 15.44 7.80
N GLU A 484 19.72 15.80 8.28
CA GLU A 484 18.68 16.46 7.49
C GLU A 484 18.23 17.75 8.20
N HIS A 485 17.97 18.81 7.43
CA HIS A 485 17.41 20.08 7.89
C HIS A 485 16.18 20.45 7.08
N TYR A 486 15.05 20.57 7.77
CA TYR A 486 13.78 21.03 7.26
C TYR A 486 13.56 22.49 7.66
N ASN A 487 13.09 23.31 6.72
CA ASN A 487 12.81 24.72 6.99
C ASN A 487 11.61 24.96 7.93
N ASP A 488 10.74 23.97 8.14
CA ASP A 488 9.55 24.03 8.99
C ASP A 488 9.71 23.27 10.33
N PHE A 489 10.45 22.16 10.37
CA PHE A 489 10.60 21.31 11.57
C PHE A 489 12.02 21.28 12.18
N GLY A 490 13.00 21.93 11.54
CA GLY A 490 14.38 21.97 12.02
C GLY A 490 15.20 20.76 11.61
N SER A 491 16.19 20.40 12.43
CA SER A 491 17.22 19.41 12.04
C SER A 491 17.13 18.09 12.79
N ALA A 492 17.58 17.01 12.14
CA ALA A 492 17.68 15.69 12.75
C ALA A 492 18.94 14.93 12.31
N TRP A 493 19.38 14.04 13.20
CA TRP A 493 20.45 13.08 12.93
C TRP A 493 19.88 11.66 12.93
N THR A 494 20.21 10.90 11.89
CA THR A 494 19.91 9.47 11.78
C THR A 494 21.21 8.70 11.58
N GLY A 495 21.24 7.47 12.05
CA GLY A 495 22.41 6.61 12.00
C GLY A 495 22.04 5.14 12.00
N LYS A 496 22.95 4.34 11.45
CA LYS A 496 22.83 2.90 11.36
C LYS A 496 24.17 2.25 11.60
N LEU A 497 24.15 1.15 12.36
CA LEU A 497 25.26 0.20 12.45
C LEU A 497 24.70 -1.16 12.08
N SER A 498 25.36 -1.86 11.16
CA SER A 498 25.00 -3.21 10.78
C SER A 498 26.23 -4.09 10.59
N GLY A 499 26.04 -5.39 10.67
CA GLY A 499 27.14 -6.33 10.49
C GLY A 499 26.68 -7.75 10.25
N ARG A 500 27.57 -8.54 9.65
CA ARG A 500 27.38 -9.97 9.36
C ARG A 500 28.62 -10.74 9.74
N PHE A 501 28.45 -11.78 10.54
CA PHE A 501 29.51 -12.69 10.95
C PHE A 501 29.26 -14.10 10.41
N ALA A 502 30.13 -14.58 9.53
CA ALA A 502 30.14 -15.94 9.03
C ALA A 502 30.68 -16.89 10.12
N ILE A 503 29.79 -17.67 10.73
CA ILE A 503 30.16 -18.69 11.70
C ILE A 503 30.89 -19.83 10.97
N THR A 504 30.35 -20.20 9.81
CA THR A 504 30.91 -21.14 8.84
C THR A 504 30.61 -20.61 7.43
N ASP A 505 31.11 -21.27 6.39
CA ASP A 505 30.78 -20.91 5.00
C ASP A 505 29.29 -21.12 4.67
N ALA A 506 28.60 -21.98 5.44
CA ALA A 506 27.19 -22.30 5.25
C ALA A 506 26.25 -21.53 6.19
N ILE A 507 26.74 -20.91 7.27
CA ILE A 507 25.91 -20.31 8.31
C ILE A 507 26.49 -18.97 8.74
N ALA A 508 25.67 -17.92 8.71
CA ALA A 508 26.03 -16.60 9.19
C ALA A 508 24.96 -16.03 10.12
N ILE A 509 25.41 -15.18 11.05
CA ILE A 509 24.55 -14.31 11.84
C ILE A 509 24.70 -12.88 11.34
N ARG A 510 23.62 -12.12 11.36
CA ARG A 510 23.60 -10.71 10.98
C ARG A 510 22.79 -9.90 11.98
N GLY A 511 23.03 -8.60 12.06
CA GLY A 511 22.26 -7.73 12.92
C GLY A 511 22.45 -6.27 12.60
N ALA A 512 21.47 -5.46 12.99
CA ALA A 512 21.49 -4.02 12.79
C ALA A 512 20.83 -3.28 13.95
N VAL A 513 21.30 -2.06 14.18
CA VAL A 513 20.66 -1.06 15.04
C VAL A 513 20.62 0.26 14.29
N SER A 514 19.45 0.90 14.25
CA SER A 514 19.28 2.20 13.59
C SER A 514 18.24 3.07 14.30
N ASN A 515 18.31 4.37 14.03
CA ASN A 515 17.23 5.31 14.31
C ASN A 515 16.78 6.01 13.02
N ASN A 516 15.50 6.36 12.93
CA ASN A 516 14.96 7.07 11.77
C ASN A 516 14.02 8.19 12.21
N LEU A 517 13.79 9.13 11.30
CA LEU A 517 12.88 10.25 11.43
C LEU A 517 11.87 10.23 10.29
N ARG A 518 10.64 10.64 10.59
CA ARG A 518 9.65 11.06 9.60
C ARG A 518 9.02 12.37 10.03
N ALA A 519 9.20 13.42 9.25
CA ALA A 519 8.48 14.67 9.46
C ALA A 519 7.00 14.50 9.05
N PRO A 520 6.04 15.20 9.68
CA PRO A 520 4.67 15.22 9.20
C PRO A 520 4.64 15.61 7.71
N SER A 521 3.84 14.90 6.91
CA SER A 521 3.66 15.28 5.50
C SER A 521 2.93 16.63 5.40
N LEU A 522 3.18 17.39 4.34
CA LEU A 522 2.46 18.64 4.10
C LEU A 522 0.94 18.41 4.01
N SER A 523 0.52 17.28 3.45
CA SER A 523 -0.87 16.84 3.46
C SER A 523 -1.40 16.60 4.88
N GLN A 524 -0.67 15.95 5.79
CA GLN A 524 -1.12 15.80 7.19
C GLN A 524 -1.24 17.14 7.93
N VAL A 525 -0.51 18.17 7.49
CA VAL A 525 -0.60 19.51 8.06
C VAL A 525 -1.82 20.26 7.49
N GLY A 526 -2.02 20.23 6.17
CA GLY A 526 -2.99 21.08 5.47
C GLY A 526 -4.26 20.40 4.97
N PHE A 527 -4.42 19.09 5.14
CA PHE A 527 -5.57 18.37 4.59
C PHE A 527 -6.85 18.69 5.36
N GLU A 528 -7.87 19.07 4.60
CA GLU A 528 -9.24 19.15 5.04
C GLU A 528 -10.12 18.32 4.10
N SER A 529 -11.24 17.83 4.63
CA SER A 529 -12.29 17.19 3.83
C SER A 529 -13.59 17.16 4.62
N THR A 530 -14.69 16.96 3.90
CA THR A 530 -16.00 16.68 4.48
C THR A 530 -16.49 15.35 3.93
N SER A 531 -16.93 14.44 4.78
CA SER A 531 -17.47 13.13 4.38
C SER A 531 -18.70 12.77 5.23
N THR A 532 -19.39 11.70 4.86
CA THR A 532 -20.50 11.16 5.66
C THR A 532 -20.05 9.89 6.38
N GLY A 533 -20.24 9.84 7.71
CA GLY A 533 -19.93 8.70 8.56
C GLY A 533 -21.12 8.30 9.45
N TYR A 534 -20.87 7.47 10.46
CA TYR A 534 -21.87 7.07 11.45
C TYR A 534 -21.86 7.99 12.66
N GLY A 535 -23.05 8.44 13.08
CA GLY A 535 -23.27 9.01 14.41
C GLY A 535 -23.34 7.91 15.47
N ALA A 536 -23.42 8.32 16.74
CA ALA A 536 -23.51 7.38 17.86
C ALA A 536 -24.78 6.50 17.82
N ASP A 537 -25.85 7.01 17.22
CA ASP A 537 -27.11 6.28 17.01
C ASP A 537 -27.09 5.38 15.75
N GLY A 538 -25.97 5.33 15.03
CA GLY A 538 -25.81 4.61 13.77
C GLY A 538 -26.35 5.35 12.54
N SER A 539 -27.00 6.50 12.71
CA SER A 539 -27.47 7.35 11.61
C SER A 539 -26.30 7.96 10.83
N LEU A 540 -26.58 8.49 9.64
CA LEU A 540 -25.54 9.10 8.81
C LEU A 540 -25.36 10.58 9.19
N VAL A 541 -24.16 10.93 9.61
CA VAL A 541 -23.79 12.30 10.01
C VAL A 541 -22.70 12.85 9.12
N GLN A 542 -22.69 14.18 8.95
CA GLN A 542 -21.64 14.87 8.19
C GLN A 542 -20.46 15.17 9.11
N GLY A 543 -19.30 14.62 8.75
CA GLY A 543 -18.06 14.78 9.49
C GLY A 543 -17.03 15.58 8.72
N ARG A 544 -16.20 16.34 9.45
CA ARG A 544 -15.07 17.07 8.88
C ARG A 544 -13.74 16.56 9.39
N ILE A 545 -12.78 16.37 8.48
CA ILE A 545 -11.36 16.33 8.85
C ILE A 545 -10.84 17.75 8.71
N LEU A 546 -10.27 18.26 9.80
CA LEU A 546 -9.75 19.62 9.89
C LEU A 546 -8.22 19.60 9.92
N SER A 547 -7.61 20.60 9.27
CA SER A 547 -6.19 20.86 9.40
C SER A 547 -5.86 21.13 10.87
N VAL A 548 -4.65 20.76 11.31
CA VAL A 548 -4.18 21.10 12.66
C VAL A 548 -4.16 22.61 12.90
N ASN A 549 -4.10 23.43 11.85
CA ASN A 549 -4.11 24.89 11.94
C ASN A 549 -5.52 25.49 11.92
N ASN A 550 -6.55 24.69 11.66
CA ASN A 550 -7.93 25.17 11.62
C ASN A 550 -8.34 25.73 13.01
N PRO A 551 -8.98 26.91 13.09
CA PRO A 551 -9.41 27.50 14.37
C PRO A 551 -10.30 26.57 15.21
N ILE A 552 -11.17 25.77 14.57
CA ILE A 552 -12.02 24.81 15.27
C ILE A 552 -11.15 23.71 15.90
N ALA A 553 -10.21 23.13 15.13
CA ALA A 553 -9.29 22.11 15.63
C ALA A 553 -8.44 22.66 16.81
N ARG A 554 -7.90 23.88 16.69
CA ARG A 554 -7.18 24.55 17.78
C ARG A 554 -8.04 24.76 19.02
N GLY A 555 -9.29 25.16 18.82
CA GLY A 555 -10.27 25.31 19.90
C GLY A 555 -10.63 24.00 20.60
N LEU A 556 -10.38 22.86 19.96
CA LEU A 556 -10.54 21.51 20.52
C LEU A 556 -9.22 20.94 21.07
N GLY A 557 -8.16 21.75 21.12
CA GLY A 557 -6.87 21.36 21.70
C GLY A 557 -5.87 20.77 20.71
N ALA A 558 -6.07 20.93 19.39
CA ALA A 558 -5.07 20.52 18.39
C ALA A 558 -3.73 21.26 18.59
N GLN A 559 -2.64 20.51 18.52
CA GLN A 559 -1.27 21.01 18.68
C GLN A 559 -0.47 20.86 17.39
N ASP A 560 0.63 21.60 17.30
CA ASP A 560 1.57 21.44 16.18
C ASP A 560 2.10 20.01 16.14
N LEU A 561 2.10 19.43 14.93
CA LEU A 561 2.62 18.10 14.73
C LEU A 561 4.13 18.07 14.94
N LYS A 562 4.59 17.03 15.61
CA LYS A 562 6.01 16.72 15.83
C LYS A 562 6.45 15.62 14.87
N PRO A 563 7.73 15.59 14.47
CA PRO A 563 8.28 14.45 13.74
C PRO A 563 8.18 13.15 14.52
N GLU A 564 7.83 12.07 13.82
CA GLU A 564 7.91 10.71 14.32
C GLU A 564 9.39 10.31 14.42
N LYS A 565 9.75 9.64 15.52
CA LYS A 565 11.10 9.13 15.75
C LYS A 565 11.03 7.63 15.97
N SER A 566 11.93 6.88 15.36
CA SER A 566 11.96 5.44 15.55
C SER A 566 13.33 4.91 15.94
N ARG A 567 13.32 3.75 16.61
CA ARG A 567 14.49 2.94 16.91
C ARG A 567 14.23 1.51 16.47
N ASN A 568 15.15 0.96 15.69
CA ASN A 568 15.06 -0.36 15.10
C ASN A 568 16.24 -1.21 15.57
N ILE A 569 15.94 -2.46 15.97
CA ILE A 569 16.94 -3.47 16.31
C ILE A 569 16.53 -4.77 15.63
N SER A 570 17.47 -5.41 14.93
CA SER A 570 17.26 -6.70 14.28
C SER A 570 18.43 -7.66 14.49
N LEU A 571 18.12 -8.95 14.51
CA LEU A 571 19.07 -10.05 14.56
C LEU A 571 18.58 -11.16 13.62
N GLY A 572 19.47 -11.70 12.80
CA GLY A 572 19.14 -12.71 11.80
C GLY A 572 20.13 -13.85 11.76
N LEU A 573 19.66 -15.01 11.33
CA LEU A 573 20.42 -16.21 11.02
C LEU A 573 20.16 -16.58 9.56
N THR A 574 21.22 -16.73 8.78
CA THR A 574 21.15 -17.21 7.39
C THR A 574 21.88 -18.54 7.26
N ALA A 575 21.35 -19.40 6.39
CA ALA A 575 21.96 -20.68 6.07
C ALA A 575 21.88 -20.96 4.57
N LYS A 576 22.99 -21.45 4.00
CA LYS A 576 23.08 -21.97 2.62
C LYS A 576 23.76 -23.34 2.68
N ILE A 577 22.98 -24.41 2.55
CA ILE A 577 23.45 -25.78 2.70
C ILE A 577 23.50 -26.44 1.32
N GLY A 578 24.70 -26.45 0.73
CA GLY A 578 24.89 -26.80 -0.68
C GLY A 578 24.08 -25.89 -1.60
N ASP A 579 23.74 -26.39 -2.79
CA ASP A 579 23.00 -25.58 -3.79
C ASP A 579 21.48 -25.74 -3.69
N ARG A 580 21.01 -26.70 -2.88
CA ARG A 580 19.61 -27.11 -2.83
C ARG A 580 18.79 -26.44 -1.76
N PHE A 581 19.41 -25.97 -0.67
CA PHE A 581 18.67 -25.43 0.46
C PHE A 581 19.26 -24.14 0.98
N ASP A 582 18.41 -23.15 1.17
CA ASP A 582 18.72 -21.92 1.87
C ASP A 582 17.58 -21.52 2.82
N ALA A 583 17.95 -20.77 3.86
CA ALA A 583 17.03 -20.27 4.84
C ALA A 583 17.50 -18.94 5.44
N SER A 584 16.54 -18.12 5.83
CA SER A 584 16.74 -16.88 6.59
C SER A 584 15.69 -16.80 7.70
N LEU A 585 16.14 -16.58 8.93
CA LEU A 585 15.28 -16.28 10.08
C LEU A 585 15.73 -14.94 10.68
N ASP A 586 14.85 -13.96 10.67
CA ASP A 586 15.13 -12.61 11.17
C ASP A 586 14.12 -12.26 12.26
N VAL A 587 14.59 -11.74 13.39
CA VAL A 587 13.76 -11.21 14.48
C VAL A 587 14.05 -9.73 14.66
N TYR A 588 13.00 -8.96 14.98
CA TYR A 588 13.11 -7.51 15.04
C TYR A 588 12.24 -6.87 16.11
N ARG A 589 12.64 -5.67 16.51
CA ARG A 589 11.87 -4.73 17.33
C ARG A 589 11.98 -3.33 16.73
N ILE A 590 10.83 -2.68 16.60
CA ILE A 590 10.67 -1.32 16.12
C ILE A 590 9.90 -0.54 17.17
N ASP A 591 10.49 0.51 17.74
CA ASP A 591 9.79 1.47 18.59
C ASP A 591 9.58 2.75 17.80
N VAL A 592 8.36 3.30 17.81
CA VAL A 592 8.01 4.58 17.18
C VAL A 592 7.40 5.51 18.22
N ASP A 593 8.07 6.61 18.48
CA ASP A 593 7.64 7.67 19.37
C ASP A 593 7.00 8.81 18.57
N HIS A 594 6.03 9.49 19.17
CA HIS A 594 5.29 10.62 18.61
C HIS A 594 4.59 10.24 17.29
N ARG A 595 3.97 9.06 17.20
CA ARG A 595 3.30 8.62 15.99
C ARG A 595 2.20 9.60 15.59
N VAL A 596 2.23 10.09 14.34
CA VAL A 596 1.17 10.92 13.77
C VAL A 596 -0.01 10.02 13.41
N THR A 597 -1.18 10.33 13.94
CA THR A 597 -2.43 9.64 13.66
C THR A 597 -3.54 10.67 13.46
N LEU A 598 -4.63 10.27 12.83
CA LEU A 598 -5.87 11.01 12.92
C LEU A 598 -6.49 10.74 14.30
N SER A 599 -7.14 11.73 14.91
CA SER A 599 -7.86 11.55 16.18
C SER A 599 -8.99 10.52 16.02
N GLU A 600 -9.57 10.10 17.15
CA GLU A 600 -10.92 9.52 17.14
C GLU A 600 -11.89 10.51 16.47
N THR A 601 -12.98 10.01 15.88
CA THR A 601 -14.07 10.87 15.43
C THR A 601 -14.71 11.51 16.66
N ILE A 602 -14.59 12.83 16.78
CA ILE A 602 -15.15 13.60 17.91
C ILE A 602 -16.56 14.01 17.52
N ALA A 603 -17.56 13.49 18.23
CA ALA A 603 -18.98 13.77 17.97
C ALA A 603 -19.87 13.81 19.24
N PRO A 604 -19.48 14.50 20.34
CA PRO A 604 -20.36 14.61 21.52
C PRO A 604 -21.57 15.52 21.24
N ASP A 605 -22.68 15.32 21.97
CA ASP A 605 -23.96 16.05 21.82
C ASP A 605 -23.86 17.59 21.83
N GLY A 606 -22.79 18.15 22.43
CA GLY A 606 -22.55 19.60 22.49
C GLY A 606 -21.64 20.18 21.39
N LEU A 607 -21.07 19.34 20.52
CA LEU A 607 -20.05 19.77 19.55
C LEU A 607 -20.60 20.76 18.53
N GLU A 608 -21.74 20.44 17.91
CA GLU A 608 -22.31 21.27 16.85
C GLU A 608 -22.61 22.68 17.37
N GLY A 609 -23.27 22.77 18.53
CA GLY A 609 -23.56 24.05 19.18
C GLY A 609 -22.30 24.80 19.63
N TYR A 610 -21.26 24.10 20.10
CA TYR A 610 -19.96 24.69 20.41
C TYR A 610 -19.32 25.32 19.17
N ILE A 611 -19.33 24.60 18.05
CA ILE A 611 -18.72 25.06 16.81
C ILE A 611 -19.48 26.28 16.27
N ASP A 612 -20.80 26.21 16.20
CA ASP A 612 -21.63 27.30 15.71
C ASP A 612 -21.49 28.55 16.58
N THR A 613 -21.63 28.41 17.91
CA THR A 613 -21.55 29.55 18.83
C THR A 613 -20.18 30.22 18.86
N ARG A 614 -19.10 29.43 18.76
CA ARG A 614 -17.72 29.94 18.93
C ARG A 614 -17.05 30.35 17.63
N PHE A 615 -17.40 29.71 16.51
CA PHE A 615 -16.75 29.90 15.22
C PHE A 615 -17.70 30.31 14.09
N GLY A 616 -19.02 30.29 14.31
CA GLY A 616 -20.02 30.68 13.32
C GLY A 616 -20.15 29.70 12.15
N VAL A 617 -19.87 28.41 12.40
CA VAL A 617 -19.95 27.34 11.39
C VAL A 617 -21.03 26.33 11.80
N PRO A 618 -22.28 26.48 11.32
CA PRO A 618 -23.37 25.58 11.67
C PRO A 618 -23.27 24.22 10.96
N GLY A 619 -23.94 23.19 11.49
CA GLY A 619 -24.11 21.89 10.81
C GLY A 619 -22.92 20.94 10.89
N VAL A 620 -21.90 21.23 11.71
CA VAL A 620 -20.73 20.34 11.88
C VAL A 620 -20.97 19.37 13.03
N GLN A 621 -21.40 18.16 12.70
CA GLN A 621 -21.84 17.14 13.67
C GLN A 621 -20.69 16.29 14.21
N SER A 622 -19.63 16.11 13.43
CA SER A 622 -18.41 15.44 13.90
C SER A 622 -17.15 16.05 13.30
N VAL A 623 -16.05 15.94 14.02
CA VAL A 623 -14.73 16.40 13.57
C VAL A 623 -13.63 15.41 13.90
N ALA A 624 -12.57 15.41 13.09
CA ALA A 624 -11.30 14.77 13.42
C ALA A 624 -10.15 15.66 12.97
N PHE A 625 -9.00 15.54 13.63
CA PHE A 625 -7.79 16.27 13.24
C PHE A 625 -6.53 15.47 13.54
N PHE A 626 -5.46 15.76 12.81
CA PHE A 626 -4.17 15.09 13.00
C PHE A 626 -3.54 15.43 14.35
N THR A 627 -2.94 14.43 14.98
CA THR A 627 -2.26 14.58 16.26
C THR A 627 -1.16 13.53 16.42
N ASN A 628 -0.15 13.79 17.25
CA ASN A 628 0.81 12.76 17.62
C ASN A 628 0.29 11.94 18.82
N ALA A 629 -0.80 11.19 18.68
CA ALA A 629 -1.53 10.66 19.85
C ALA A 629 -0.85 9.51 20.59
N VAL A 630 0.03 8.73 19.95
CA VAL A 630 0.50 7.45 20.52
C VAL A 630 1.99 7.18 20.28
N ASP A 631 2.57 6.39 21.18
CA ASP A 631 3.85 5.71 20.97
C ASP A 631 3.59 4.21 20.81
N THR A 632 4.30 3.57 19.89
CA THR A 632 4.07 2.16 19.53
C THR A 632 5.36 1.34 19.57
N ARG A 633 5.20 0.05 19.88
CA ARG A 633 6.25 -0.97 19.82
C ARG A 633 5.78 -2.15 19.01
N THR A 634 6.52 -2.47 17.96
CA THR A 634 6.32 -3.61 17.08
C THR A 634 7.42 -4.64 17.29
N ARG A 635 7.05 -5.91 17.49
CA ARG A 635 7.98 -7.04 17.58
C ARG A 635 7.58 -8.11 16.61
N GLY A 636 8.55 -8.70 15.91
CA GLY A 636 8.25 -9.72 14.92
C GLY A 636 9.39 -10.68 14.62
N ALA A 637 9.04 -11.68 13.81
CA ALA A 637 9.93 -12.69 13.28
C ALA A 637 9.52 -13.03 11.85
N GLU A 638 10.49 -13.25 10.98
CA GLU A 638 10.28 -13.58 9.57
C GLU A 638 11.18 -14.77 9.20
N LEU A 639 10.59 -15.80 8.61
CA LEU A 639 11.26 -17.00 8.12
C LEU A 639 11.03 -17.11 6.62
N VAL A 640 12.11 -17.34 5.88
CA VAL A 640 12.08 -17.72 4.46
C VAL A 640 12.94 -18.96 4.30
N THR A 641 12.43 -19.95 3.58
CA THR A 641 13.17 -21.18 3.26
C THR A 641 12.91 -21.54 1.80
N ASN A 642 13.95 -22.00 1.11
CA ASN A 642 13.83 -22.52 -0.24
C ASN A 642 14.51 -23.88 -0.35
N TYR A 643 13.86 -24.79 -1.06
CA TYR A 643 14.38 -26.10 -1.41
C TYR A 643 14.26 -26.33 -2.92
N ARG A 644 15.36 -26.76 -3.55
CA ARG A 644 15.46 -26.97 -5.00
C ARG A 644 15.82 -28.41 -5.32
N GLN A 645 15.11 -28.97 -6.29
CA GLN A 645 15.36 -30.32 -6.75
C GLN A 645 14.97 -30.47 -8.23
N PRO A 646 15.88 -30.95 -9.10
CA PRO A 646 15.49 -31.43 -10.41
C PRO A 646 14.46 -32.57 -10.28
N ALA A 647 13.33 -32.44 -10.95
CA ALA A 647 12.22 -33.39 -10.86
C ALA A 647 11.50 -33.49 -12.21
N TYR A 648 11.29 -34.71 -12.71
CA TYR A 648 10.51 -34.99 -13.92
C TYR A 648 10.94 -34.20 -15.18
N GLY A 649 12.24 -33.99 -15.37
CA GLY A 649 12.77 -33.21 -16.51
C GLY A 649 12.61 -31.70 -16.39
N GLY A 650 12.08 -31.22 -15.25
CA GLY A 650 12.03 -29.81 -14.88
C GLY A 650 12.74 -29.55 -13.55
N ASN A 651 12.62 -28.33 -13.06
CA ASN A 651 13.15 -27.89 -11.78
C ASN A 651 12.01 -27.60 -10.82
N LEU A 652 11.96 -28.31 -9.69
CA LEU A 652 11.03 -28.05 -8.60
C LEU A 652 11.69 -27.12 -7.57
N THR A 653 11.02 -26.01 -7.30
CA THR A 653 11.34 -25.09 -6.21
C THR A 653 10.20 -25.08 -5.21
N LEU A 654 10.52 -25.38 -3.96
CA LEU A 654 9.60 -25.29 -2.82
C LEU A 654 10.03 -24.12 -1.94
N THR A 655 9.13 -23.17 -1.72
CA THR A 655 9.37 -22.00 -0.88
C THR A 655 8.38 -21.97 0.26
N ALA A 656 8.87 -21.95 1.50
CA ALA A 656 8.02 -21.73 2.67
C ALA A 656 8.39 -20.41 3.33
N THR A 657 7.39 -19.57 3.56
CA THR A 657 7.55 -18.27 4.21
C THR A 657 6.60 -18.16 5.40
N TYR A 658 7.05 -17.46 6.44
CA TYR A 658 6.25 -17.19 7.63
C TYR A 658 6.64 -15.84 8.23
N SER A 659 5.65 -15.01 8.55
CA SER A 659 5.82 -13.75 9.25
C SER A 659 4.95 -13.74 10.49
N TYR A 660 5.54 -13.33 11.60
CA TYR A 660 4.85 -12.98 12.84
C TYR A 660 5.14 -11.51 13.17
N ASN A 661 4.09 -10.75 13.47
CA ASN A 661 4.18 -9.34 13.81
C ASN A 661 3.16 -8.96 14.86
N ARG A 662 3.59 -8.30 15.93
CA ARG A 662 2.72 -7.76 16.97
C ARG A 662 3.09 -6.33 17.30
N THR A 663 2.16 -5.42 17.01
CA THR A 663 2.20 -4.02 17.46
C THR A 663 1.48 -3.88 18.80
N SER A 664 2.05 -3.08 19.68
CA SER A 664 1.48 -2.71 20.99
C SER A 664 1.64 -1.21 21.20
N ILE A 665 0.67 -0.58 21.85
CA ILE A 665 0.74 0.83 22.21
C ILE A 665 1.45 0.95 23.55
N SER A 666 2.58 1.66 23.59
CA SER A 666 3.35 1.88 24.81
C SER A 666 2.92 3.14 25.55
N LYS A 667 2.33 4.11 24.86
CA LYS A 667 1.82 5.35 25.43
C LYS A 667 0.66 5.89 24.60
N VAL A 668 -0.35 6.42 25.27
CA VAL A 668 -1.40 7.26 24.67
C VAL A 668 -1.29 8.63 25.32
N ARG A 669 -1.43 9.70 24.54
CA ARG A 669 -1.51 11.06 25.07
C ARG A 669 -2.86 11.30 25.73
N ASP A 670 -2.85 12.13 26.76
CA ASP A 670 -4.06 12.55 27.45
C ASP A 670 -4.96 13.36 26.52
N THR A 671 -6.27 13.22 26.69
CA THR A 671 -7.26 14.08 26.04
C THR A 671 -7.06 15.52 26.50
N PRO A 672 -6.95 16.50 25.56
CA PRO A 672 -6.81 17.91 25.92
C PRO A 672 -7.98 18.40 26.80
N PRO A 673 -7.76 19.31 27.76
CA PRO A 673 -8.82 19.84 28.61
C PRO A 673 -9.97 20.47 27.83
N GLU A 674 -9.69 21.12 26.69
CA GLU A 674 -10.67 21.73 25.81
C GLU A 674 -11.64 20.68 25.23
N LEU A 675 -11.10 19.53 24.84
CA LEU A 675 -11.89 18.42 24.31
C LEU A 675 -12.64 17.71 25.43
N ALA A 676 -11.97 17.43 26.55
CA ALA A 676 -12.58 16.78 27.72
C ALA A 676 -13.74 17.61 28.32
N ALA A 677 -13.74 18.93 28.13
CA ALA A 677 -14.84 19.80 28.56
C ALA A 677 -16.14 19.61 27.77
N LEU A 678 -16.10 18.96 26.60
CA LEU A 678 -17.29 18.67 25.79
C LEU A 678 -18.06 17.42 26.23
N GLY A 679 -17.48 16.59 27.09
CA GLY A 679 -18.14 15.38 27.61
C GLY A 679 -17.16 14.22 27.82
N ALA A 680 -17.63 13.19 28.52
CA ALA A 680 -16.80 12.01 28.83
C ALA A 680 -16.43 11.20 27.58
N ASP A 681 -17.28 11.22 26.55
CA ASP A 681 -17.09 10.50 25.28
C ASP A 681 -16.18 11.27 24.30
N ALA A 682 -15.85 12.52 24.62
CA ALA A 682 -14.92 13.33 23.84
C ALA A 682 -13.47 12.92 24.13
N VAL A 683 -12.98 11.89 23.44
CA VAL A 683 -11.61 11.36 23.59
C VAL A 683 -10.73 11.72 22.39
N LEU A 684 -9.45 12.01 22.64
CA LEU A 684 -8.50 12.28 21.56
C LEU A 684 -8.19 11.01 20.75
N PHE A 685 -8.07 9.86 21.43
CA PHE A 685 -7.68 8.59 20.84
C PHE A 685 -8.35 7.41 21.57
N GLY A 686 -9.44 6.91 20.99
CA GLY A 686 -10.37 5.96 21.59
C GLY A 686 -10.08 4.50 21.27
N LEU A 687 -11.05 3.62 21.51
CA LEU A 687 -10.89 2.16 21.43
C LEU A 687 -10.69 1.67 20.00
N GLU A 688 -11.43 2.24 19.05
CA GLU A 688 -11.41 1.77 17.67
C GLU A 688 -10.08 2.09 16.97
N GLU A 689 -9.55 3.30 17.14
CA GLU A 689 -8.25 3.67 16.57
C GLU A 689 -7.10 2.88 17.22
N ARG A 690 -7.21 2.54 18.52
CA ARG A 690 -6.26 1.63 19.19
C ARG A 690 -6.32 0.22 18.64
N ASN A 691 -7.52 -0.33 18.41
CA ASN A 691 -7.71 -1.66 17.81
C ASN A 691 -7.11 -1.72 16.41
N THR A 692 -7.35 -0.67 15.62
CA THR A 692 -6.85 -0.52 14.25
C THR A 692 -5.33 -0.62 14.16
N LEU A 693 -4.60 -0.02 15.12
CA LEU A 693 -3.14 -0.09 15.17
C LEU A 693 -2.57 -1.43 15.69
N THR A 694 -3.39 -2.28 16.31
CA THR A 694 -2.90 -3.44 17.07
C THR A 694 -3.41 -4.78 16.54
N ASP A 695 -4.72 -5.00 16.55
CA ASP A 695 -5.34 -6.32 16.38
C ASP A 695 -6.24 -6.42 15.13
N ALA A 696 -6.46 -5.32 14.43
CA ALA A 696 -7.22 -5.27 13.18
C ALA A 696 -6.51 -5.93 11.99
N ALA A 697 -5.19 -6.11 12.07
CA ALA A 697 -4.37 -6.80 11.08
C ALA A 697 -3.86 -8.16 11.62
N PRO A 698 -3.69 -9.17 10.76
CA PRO A 698 -3.32 -10.51 11.21
C PRO A 698 -1.87 -10.49 11.70
N ARG A 699 -1.66 -10.98 12.92
CA ARG A 699 -0.32 -11.09 13.51
C ARG A 699 0.55 -12.15 12.86
N GLN A 700 -0.04 -13.05 12.08
CA GLN A 700 0.63 -14.18 11.48
C GLN A 700 0.21 -14.34 10.04
N ARG A 701 1.17 -14.56 9.17
CA ARG A 701 0.94 -14.96 7.78
C ARG A 701 1.97 -15.98 7.36
N GLY A 702 1.55 -17.03 6.67
CA GLY A 702 2.47 -18.00 6.09
C GLY A 702 2.06 -18.39 4.69
N ALA A 703 3.03 -18.77 3.87
CA ALA A 703 2.77 -19.30 2.55
C ALA A 703 3.68 -20.49 2.26
N PHE A 704 3.16 -21.47 1.53
CA PHE A 704 3.93 -22.55 0.94
C PHE A 704 3.69 -22.53 -0.56
N THR A 705 4.74 -22.31 -1.34
CA THR A 705 4.71 -22.24 -2.79
C THR A 705 5.49 -23.42 -3.36
N ALA A 706 4.87 -24.14 -4.29
CA ALA A 706 5.54 -25.13 -5.13
C ALA A 706 5.51 -24.63 -6.57
N ARG A 707 6.69 -24.48 -7.18
CA ARG A 707 6.85 -24.10 -8.58
C ARG A 707 7.64 -25.18 -9.30
N TRP A 708 7.13 -25.65 -10.43
CA TRP A 708 7.82 -26.61 -11.29
C TRP A 708 7.98 -26.03 -12.68
N ASP A 709 9.22 -25.83 -13.10
CA ASP A 709 9.56 -25.26 -14.41
C ASP A 709 10.17 -26.32 -15.33
N HIS A 710 9.50 -26.56 -16.45
CA HIS A 710 9.89 -27.49 -17.50
C HIS A 710 9.89 -26.75 -18.86
N PRO A 711 10.70 -27.14 -19.86
CA PRO A 711 10.77 -26.44 -21.15
C PRO A 711 9.43 -26.20 -21.87
N ARG A 712 8.42 -27.04 -21.61
CA ARG A 712 7.06 -26.91 -22.18
C ARG A 712 6.00 -26.42 -21.20
N TRP A 713 6.26 -26.47 -19.90
CA TRP A 713 5.25 -26.22 -18.88
C TRP A 713 5.85 -25.53 -17.67
N SER A 714 5.17 -24.51 -17.16
CA SER A 714 5.41 -23.98 -15.82
C SER A 714 4.16 -24.20 -14.97
N LEU A 715 4.31 -24.83 -13.81
CA LEU A 715 3.23 -25.09 -12.87
C LEU A 715 3.50 -24.37 -11.56
N LEU A 716 2.48 -23.71 -11.02
CA LEU A 716 2.52 -23.00 -9.74
C LEU A 716 1.35 -23.46 -8.86
N SER A 717 1.65 -23.71 -7.60
CA SER A 717 0.64 -23.86 -6.54
C SER A 717 1.11 -23.08 -5.31
N ARG A 718 0.23 -22.26 -4.73
CA ARG A 718 0.52 -21.49 -3.52
C ARG A 718 -0.59 -21.68 -2.50
N LEU A 719 -0.22 -22.18 -1.32
CA LEU A 719 -1.11 -22.29 -0.17
C LEU A 719 -0.75 -21.18 0.82
N THR A 720 -1.66 -20.23 1.04
CA THR A 720 -1.48 -19.10 1.95
C THR A 720 -2.36 -19.26 3.17
N ARG A 721 -1.82 -19.01 4.36
CA ARG A 721 -2.57 -18.90 5.62
C ARG A 721 -2.53 -17.47 6.15
N GLN A 722 -3.69 -16.88 6.31
CA GLN A 722 -3.88 -15.64 7.07
C GLN A 722 -4.32 -15.95 8.50
N GLY A 723 -3.67 -15.31 9.48
CA GLY A 723 -4.03 -15.41 10.89
C GLY A 723 -5.40 -14.80 11.22
N SER A 724 -5.84 -14.96 12.46
CA SER A 724 -7.06 -14.30 12.95
C SER A 724 -6.86 -12.80 13.16
N THR A 725 -7.93 -12.04 13.03
CA THR A 725 -8.00 -10.60 13.34
C THR A 725 -9.13 -10.32 14.31
N THR A 726 -9.04 -9.23 15.07
CA THR A 726 -10.12 -8.77 15.96
C THR A 726 -10.52 -7.36 15.58
N ARG A 727 -11.81 -7.14 15.37
CA ARG A 727 -12.41 -5.83 15.17
C ARG A 727 -13.14 -5.40 16.43
N VAL A 728 -12.96 -4.14 16.77
CA VAL A 728 -13.69 -3.43 17.83
C VAL A 728 -14.25 -2.18 17.19
N PHE A 729 -15.55 -1.97 17.29
CA PHE A 729 -16.22 -0.73 16.91
C PHE A 729 -16.67 -0.03 18.18
N ASP A 730 -16.69 1.29 18.15
CA ASP A 730 -17.21 2.13 19.24
C ASP A 730 -18.30 3.00 18.64
N PHE A 731 -19.56 2.63 18.87
CA PHE A 731 -20.71 3.37 18.38
C PHE A 731 -21.23 4.36 19.44
N GLY A 732 -20.47 4.64 20.51
CA GLY A 732 -20.94 5.53 21.59
C GLY A 732 -21.86 4.84 22.59
N ASP A 733 -22.23 5.57 23.65
CA ASP A 733 -23.08 5.11 24.78
C ASP A 733 -22.64 3.78 25.44
N GLY A 734 -21.36 3.43 25.29
CA GLY A 734 -20.80 2.16 25.77
C GLY A 734 -21.13 0.93 24.90
N PHE A 735 -21.75 1.11 23.72
CA PHE A 735 -21.99 0.04 22.77
C PHE A 735 -20.74 -0.24 21.92
N VAL A 736 -19.99 -1.26 22.33
CA VAL A 736 -18.67 -1.61 21.77
C VAL A 736 -18.67 -3.04 21.19
N PRO A 737 -19.33 -3.29 20.05
CA PRO A 737 -19.37 -4.62 19.47
C PRO A 737 -17.96 -5.08 19.05
N THR A 738 -17.60 -6.29 19.48
CA THR A 738 -16.28 -6.87 19.28
C THR A 738 -16.39 -8.26 18.65
N GLN A 739 -15.61 -8.50 17.59
CA GLN A 739 -15.57 -9.80 16.93
C GLN A 739 -14.16 -10.21 16.52
N THR A 740 -13.78 -11.44 16.86
CA THR A 740 -12.59 -12.10 16.31
C THR A 740 -12.96 -12.95 15.10
N TYR A 741 -12.36 -12.64 13.96
CA TYR A 741 -12.47 -13.38 12.71
C TYR A 741 -11.38 -14.45 12.68
N GLY A 742 -11.79 -15.72 12.55
CA GLY A 742 -10.85 -16.85 12.56
C GLY A 742 -9.88 -16.88 11.37
N ALA A 743 -8.74 -17.55 11.55
CA ALA A 743 -7.74 -17.76 10.50
C ALA A 743 -8.32 -18.39 9.23
N ARG A 744 -7.69 -18.13 8.07
CA ARG A 744 -8.14 -18.58 6.75
C ARG A 744 -6.99 -19.12 5.91
N TRP A 745 -7.31 -20.08 5.07
CA TRP A 745 -6.41 -20.66 4.08
C TRP A 745 -6.91 -20.32 2.68
N GLN A 746 -6.01 -20.02 1.75
CA GLN A 746 -6.33 -19.80 0.34
C GLN A 746 -5.36 -20.62 -0.52
N LEU A 747 -5.87 -21.18 -1.60
CA LEU A 747 -5.09 -21.92 -2.58
C LEU A 747 -5.14 -21.16 -3.91
N ASP A 748 -3.98 -20.84 -4.44
CA ASP A 748 -3.80 -20.29 -5.79
C ASP A 748 -3.09 -21.35 -6.64
N ALA A 749 -3.43 -21.41 -7.93
CA ALA A 749 -2.79 -22.32 -8.87
C ALA A 749 -2.72 -21.73 -10.28
N GLU A 750 -1.67 -22.06 -11.02
CA GLU A 750 -1.48 -21.65 -12.41
C GLU A 750 -0.78 -22.78 -13.20
N ALA A 751 -1.22 -22.99 -14.43
CA ALA A 751 -0.55 -23.84 -15.41
C ALA A 751 -0.29 -23.02 -16.67
N GLU A 752 0.98 -22.88 -17.02
CA GLU A 752 1.44 -22.19 -18.21
C GLU A 752 2.05 -23.18 -19.21
N TRP A 753 1.58 -23.14 -20.44
CA TRP A 753 2.08 -23.91 -21.56
C TRP A 753 2.97 -23.03 -22.46
N HIS A 754 4.23 -23.44 -22.62
CA HIS A 754 5.19 -22.82 -23.52
C HIS A 754 5.09 -23.48 -24.89
N ALA A 755 4.28 -22.90 -25.77
CA ALA A 755 4.09 -23.42 -27.13
C ALA A 755 5.35 -23.27 -27.99
N THR A 756 6.09 -22.18 -27.77
CA THR A 756 7.43 -21.92 -28.32
C THR A 756 8.25 -21.16 -27.29
N ASP A 757 9.53 -20.93 -27.53
CA ASP A 757 10.38 -20.07 -26.68
C ASP A 757 9.90 -18.61 -26.62
N ARG A 758 9.01 -18.23 -27.55
CA ARG A 758 8.50 -16.86 -27.71
C ARG A 758 7.05 -16.71 -27.30
N PHE A 759 6.28 -17.79 -27.21
CA PHE A 759 4.83 -17.73 -27.01
C PHE A 759 4.38 -18.70 -25.92
N SER A 760 3.69 -18.18 -24.91
CA SER A 760 3.10 -18.96 -23.83
C SER A 760 1.65 -18.57 -23.57
N ILE A 761 0.87 -19.53 -23.06
CA ILE A 761 -0.50 -19.34 -22.59
C ILE A 761 -0.61 -19.93 -21.19
N ALA A 762 -1.15 -19.18 -20.24
CA ALA A 762 -1.43 -19.65 -18.89
C ALA A 762 -2.93 -19.65 -18.58
N LEU A 763 -3.35 -20.63 -17.78
CA LEU A 763 -4.64 -20.66 -17.10
C LEU A 763 -4.38 -20.76 -15.61
N GLY A 764 -5.00 -19.87 -14.84
CA GLY A 764 -4.77 -19.81 -13.40
C GLY A 764 -5.99 -19.32 -12.63
N GLY A 765 -5.86 -19.40 -11.32
CA GLY A 765 -6.84 -18.84 -10.41
C GLY A 765 -6.25 -18.55 -9.03
N GLN A 766 -6.80 -17.52 -8.39
CA GLN A 766 -6.54 -17.16 -7.00
C GLN A 766 -7.73 -17.57 -6.15
N ASN A 767 -7.44 -18.06 -4.94
CA ASN A 767 -8.47 -18.54 -4.02
C ASN A 767 -9.41 -19.57 -4.68
N ILE A 768 -8.85 -20.55 -5.41
CA ILE A 768 -9.62 -21.51 -6.23
C ILE A 768 -10.56 -22.41 -5.39
N THR A 769 -10.34 -22.45 -4.07
CA THR A 769 -11.19 -23.14 -3.09
C THR A 769 -12.31 -22.26 -2.53
N ASP A 770 -12.47 -21.05 -3.08
CA ASP A 770 -13.58 -20.13 -2.84
C ASP A 770 -13.80 -19.80 -1.36
N GLN A 771 -12.72 -19.43 -0.67
CA GLN A 771 -12.75 -19.14 0.75
C GLN A 771 -13.16 -17.69 1.01
N TYR A 772 -13.97 -17.52 2.07
CA TYR A 772 -14.49 -16.25 2.54
C TYR A 772 -14.14 -16.01 4.01
N PRO A 773 -14.06 -14.75 4.45
CA PRO A 773 -13.92 -14.44 5.87
C PRO A 773 -15.14 -14.93 6.66
N GLN A 774 -15.02 -14.95 7.98
CA GLN A 774 -16.18 -15.20 8.84
C GLN A 774 -17.19 -14.06 8.65
N ARG A 775 -18.49 -14.37 8.67
CA ARG A 775 -19.51 -13.34 8.60
C ARG A 775 -19.46 -12.45 9.83
N SER A 776 -19.69 -11.17 9.63
CA SER A 776 -19.84 -10.20 10.71
C SER A 776 -21.11 -10.53 11.51
N ILE A 777 -21.05 -10.34 12.83
CA ILE A 777 -22.23 -10.43 13.72
C ILE A 777 -23.23 -9.32 13.35
N PRO A 778 -24.53 -9.47 13.68
CA PRO A 778 -25.57 -8.50 13.33
C PRO A 778 -25.21 -7.06 13.72
N ASP A 779 -24.60 -6.86 14.88
CA ASP A 779 -24.17 -5.56 15.43
C ASP A 779 -23.11 -4.84 14.57
N ILE A 780 -22.38 -5.58 13.71
CA ILE A 780 -21.32 -5.04 12.85
C ILE A 780 -21.76 -5.05 11.37
N ALA A 781 -22.68 -5.94 10.99
CA ALA A 781 -23.03 -6.21 9.60
C ALA A 781 -23.91 -5.12 8.94
N TYR A 782 -24.21 -4.02 9.64
CA TYR A 782 -24.99 -2.87 9.18
C TYR A 782 -26.32 -3.26 8.51
N ALA A 783 -27.27 -3.74 9.32
CA ALA A 783 -28.55 -4.28 8.84
C ALA A 783 -28.39 -5.37 7.74
N GLY A 784 -27.31 -6.16 7.83
CA GLY A 784 -26.99 -7.23 6.90
C GLY A 784 -26.35 -6.79 5.57
N ASN A 785 -26.19 -5.49 5.33
CA ASN A 785 -25.66 -4.95 4.09
C ASN A 785 -24.17 -5.24 3.89
N PHE A 786 -23.37 -5.27 4.97
CA PHE A 786 -21.95 -5.62 4.93
C PHE A 786 -21.71 -6.94 5.66
N PRO A 787 -21.94 -8.10 5.00
CA PRO A 787 -21.88 -9.41 5.65
C PRO A 787 -20.45 -9.83 6.06
N TYR A 788 -19.42 -9.12 5.59
CA TYR A 788 -18.02 -9.38 5.84
C TYR A 788 -17.30 -8.09 6.24
N ASP A 789 -16.27 -8.21 7.08
CA ASP A 789 -15.44 -7.08 7.49
C ASP A 789 -14.70 -6.44 6.30
N VAL A 790 -14.80 -5.11 6.20
CA VAL A 790 -14.28 -4.31 5.08
C VAL A 790 -12.76 -4.24 5.02
N ILE A 791 -12.05 -4.65 6.08
CA ILE A 791 -10.58 -4.73 6.12
C ILE A 791 -10.07 -6.18 6.19
N SER A 792 -10.90 -7.15 5.77
CA SER A 792 -10.52 -8.56 5.82
C SER A 792 -9.20 -8.83 5.05
N PRO A 793 -8.22 -9.51 5.67
CA PRO A 793 -6.92 -9.78 5.02
C PRO A 793 -6.97 -10.70 3.80
N ILE A 794 -8.08 -11.44 3.63
CA ILE A 794 -8.32 -12.31 2.46
C ILE A 794 -9.28 -11.68 1.45
N GLY A 795 -9.79 -10.47 1.72
CA GLY A 795 -10.85 -9.82 0.96
C GLY A 795 -12.19 -10.56 1.05
N SER A 796 -13.17 -10.13 0.26
CA SER A 796 -14.53 -10.68 0.25
C SER A 796 -15.00 -11.18 -1.12
N ASN A 797 -14.14 -11.17 -2.15
CA ASN A 797 -14.59 -11.39 -3.54
C ASN A 797 -14.72 -12.86 -3.97
N GLY A 798 -14.11 -13.79 -3.24
CA GLY A 798 -14.15 -15.23 -3.54
C GLY A 798 -13.08 -15.67 -4.53
N ALA A 799 -13.35 -16.74 -5.27
CA ALA A 799 -12.44 -17.29 -6.28
C ALA A 799 -12.36 -16.42 -7.55
N TYR A 800 -11.14 -16.19 -8.03
CA TYR A 800 -10.85 -15.48 -9.28
C TYR A 800 -10.16 -16.40 -10.26
N TRP A 801 -10.57 -16.37 -11.53
CA TRP A 801 -10.02 -17.21 -12.60
C TRP A 801 -9.56 -16.33 -13.77
N TYR A 802 -8.45 -16.70 -14.40
CA TYR A 802 -7.90 -15.94 -15.51
C TYR A 802 -7.19 -16.81 -16.56
N ALA A 803 -7.04 -16.22 -17.75
CA ALA A 803 -6.18 -16.68 -18.82
C ALA A 803 -5.19 -15.57 -19.19
N ARG A 804 -3.94 -15.95 -19.48
CA ARG A 804 -2.86 -15.06 -19.90
C ARG A 804 -2.24 -15.56 -21.19
N ALA A 805 -1.88 -14.66 -22.09
CA ALA A 805 -1.10 -14.95 -23.29
C ALA A 805 0.07 -13.99 -23.38
N ARG A 806 1.24 -14.51 -23.71
CA ARG A 806 2.49 -13.75 -23.79
C ARG A 806 3.20 -14.04 -25.09
N TYR A 807 3.71 -12.99 -25.72
CA TYR A 807 4.62 -13.08 -26.86
C TYR A 807 5.87 -12.21 -26.62
N ALA A 808 7.06 -12.82 -26.63
CA ALA A 808 8.35 -12.13 -26.47
C ALA A 808 9.26 -12.38 -27.68
N TRP A 809 10.04 -11.38 -28.09
CA TRP A 809 10.92 -11.47 -29.26
C TRP A 809 12.29 -10.85 -29.04
#